data_AF-A0A3L7XL35-F1
#
_entry.id   AF-A0A3L7XL35-F1
#
_cell.length_a   1.000
_cell.length_b   1.000
_cell.length_c   1.000
_cell.angle_alpha   90.00
_cell.angle_beta   90.00
_cell.angle_gamma   90.00
#
_symmetry.space_group_name_H-M   'P 1'
#
loop_
_entity.id
_entity.type
_entity.pdbx_description
1 polymer ?
#
loop_
_entity_poly.entity_id
_entity_poly.type
_entity_poly.pdbx_seq_one_letter_code
_entity_poly.pdbx_strand_id
1 'polypeptide(L)'
;LPDGGEDVYFPPAPGVYDGAAVDCAGELVEEQAGMDLNGLFIWVIGEQALAIPRAEEEDVADEEAAEEEAAPAPLEVGGVLASAAARGLVWDTGFRATANGFGFENYGGDFPEGNFTAADAAAFWGDTAICASGSGEGCVPKPSAQAWIDAANAAGDGGHCAGFTVAAFRLFDGELDPGSLGAASTASLERSIPVMRRLALDFQMQFLPEIYAATVNGTPLEIVQKLQKEKRPVDIGIYAPPGSSGGHSVVGYGLEDLGNNQYKILVYDNNWPGRENSIEVDGTANTWVYSLSATNPKEDSGAWYGDAQTQTLNYVPRAAYLPNGTGYGLPFAKADSVLRLARPANAGATGSTSFSLNTKNAAGANIALLLSTPDGKTVGLGSDGVLQNDIPGATIVRPRGSVQRRPAAKKFDPGVKLTAEPIVSLQPPVISVPAAGAYSVAVTGAAAATAELHAVGPGFAFAASGVQAGVGQTAGDAITINPAAGSVNYAPAGAAKPVLTLTTAGAGGETVFTLGGVSFEAGQQLSVQVDPTAGTLALSGTNIGKDNLVLVATKVDNDGAINTFATDGIVLSAAGSQVLDFGAWDGDGAMSLGIDADGDGALESTRALADEPLGVVINDLGSASQIADGIAASAAYMDEADTASFLSALAGAGLSADQLGGVLLELDAANFSTAELQAFVVEAGLADDMGMFAGFSNSLGLGDEDFAGLTEALGFDAAVLETLNGLMDAQQALEESAYELARSDMDPSGRAAFIATLGFTPDQLGDFLDFTNIDGAELAGLVTYMGIDPQDLAGVMQDLDLDPGALGAVLDGLGLQGAQEIELLGSLDLDAAELGAMLAGMNVEGDELGTLLEGLELDAAELGDVLGNLELEGDELGALVEGLDLDAAELGDVLGNMELEGDELGALVEGLDLDAAATDALLSDVEAAAADSSAAGGDEGGGDEGGGEEGGGEDTGGD
;
A
#
# COMPACT_ATOMS: atom_id res chain seq x y z
N LEU A 1 -44.28 17.11 -24.87
CA LEU A 1 -45.48 16.42 -25.39
C LEU A 1 -45.56 16.65 -26.90
N PRO A 2 -46.23 15.76 -27.68
CA PRO A 2 -46.51 16.03 -29.08
C PRO A 2 -47.54 17.17 -29.11
N ASP A 3 -47.04 18.38 -29.32
CA ASP A 3 -47.66 19.52 -30.00
C ASP A 3 -46.76 20.72 -29.71
N GLY A 4 -46.05 21.16 -30.75
CA GLY A 4 -45.03 22.20 -30.66
C GLY A 4 -45.55 23.53 -30.13
N GLY A 5 -44.92 24.00 -29.07
CA GLY A 5 -44.95 25.38 -28.59
C GLY A 5 -43.56 25.72 -28.07
N GLU A 6 -42.93 26.72 -28.69
CA GLU A 6 -41.65 27.29 -28.26
C GLU A 6 -41.88 28.06 -26.95
N ASP A 7 -41.26 27.63 -25.84
CA ASP A 7 -41.17 28.44 -24.63
C ASP A 7 -39.93 29.33 -24.69
N VAL A 8 -40.19 30.62 -24.80
CA VAL A 8 -39.23 31.71 -24.77
C VAL A 8 -38.74 31.89 -23.35
N TYR A 9 -37.43 31.70 -23.20
CA TYR A 9 -36.64 31.93 -21.99
C TYR A 9 -36.78 33.40 -21.53
N PHE A 10 -37.40 33.63 -20.38
CA PHE A 10 -37.24 34.86 -19.61
C PHE A 10 -36.25 34.59 -18.47
N PRO A 11 -35.13 35.32 -18.38
CA PRO A 11 -34.15 35.13 -17.31
C PRO A 11 -34.71 35.68 -15.99
N PRO A 12 -34.71 34.90 -14.89
CA PRO A 12 -34.95 35.45 -13.56
C PRO A 12 -33.64 36.07 -13.03
N ALA A 13 -33.68 37.39 -12.82
CA ALA A 13 -32.73 38.10 -11.98
C ALA A 13 -33.06 37.82 -10.48
N PRO A 14 -32.07 38.00 -9.58
CA PRO A 14 -31.90 37.24 -8.35
C PRO A 14 -32.82 37.71 -7.21
N GLY A 15 -33.45 36.75 -6.53
CA GLY A 15 -34.19 36.96 -5.30
C GLY A 15 -33.36 36.55 -4.09
N VAL A 16 -32.89 37.57 -3.37
CA VAL A 16 -32.66 37.68 -1.92
C VAL A 16 -32.84 36.38 -1.11
N TYR A 17 -31.72 35.87 -0.57
CA TYR A 17 -31.69 34.96 0.58
C TYR A 17 -32.31 35.65 1.80
N ASP A 18 -33.36 35.08 2.36
CA ASP A 18 -33.79 35.32 3.74
C ASP A 18 -33.33 34.12 4.56
N GLY A 19 -32.26 34.32 5.32
CA GLY A 19 -31.60 33.31 6.13
C GLY A 19 -30.90 34.00 7.29
N ALA A 20 -31.70 34.46 8.25
CA ALA A 20 -31.21 35.03 9.49
C ALA A 20 -30.38 34.00 10.28
N ALA A 21 -29.20 34.42 10.75
CA ALA A 21 -28.42 33.67 11.71
C ALA A 21 -29.14 33.66 13.07
N VAL A 22 -29.26 32.49 13.67
CA VAL A 22 -29.81 32.24 15.01
C VAL A 22 -28.67 31.72 15.88
N ASP A 23 -28.50 32.26 17.08
CA ASP A 23 -27.59 31.67 18.06
C ASP A 23 -28.24 30.46 18.75
N CYS A 24 -27.45 29.70 19.51
CA CYS A 24 -27.87 28.47 20.21
C CYS A 24 -28.96 28.67 21.29
N ALA A 25 -29.52 29.88 21.44
CA ALA A 25 -30.66 30.17 22.32
C ALA A 25 -31.90 30.74 21.59
N GLY A 26 -31.86 30.95 20.28
CA GLY A 26 -33.07 31.16 19.46
C GLY A 26 -33.73 32.55 19.51
N GLU A 27 -32.96 33.65 19.62
CA GLU A 27 -33.49 35.01 19.39
C GLU A 27 -32.79 35.74 18.21
N LEU A 28 -33.58 36.49 17.43
CA LEU A 28 -33.19 37.23 16.22
C LEU A 28 -32.61 38.62 16.56
N VAL A 29 -31.51 39.02 15.92
CA VAL A 29 -30.97 40.40 15.99
C VAL A 29 -31.15 41.11 14.64
N GLU A 30 -31.93 42.20 14.65
CA GLU A 30 -32.30 43.01 13.49
C GLU A 30 -31.15 43.87 12.90
N GLU A 31 -31.24 43.96 11.58
CA GLU A 31 -30.48 44.67 10.55
C GLU A 31 -30.48 46.21 10.66
N GLN A 32 -29.40 46.87 10.21
CA GLN A 32 -29.50 48.14 9.49
C GLN A 32 -28.49 48.23 8.34
N ALA A 33 -29.01 47.98 7.13
CA ALA A 33 -28.36 48.23 5.85
C ALA A 33 -28.35 49.74 5.47
N GLY A 34 -27.37 50.14 4.67
CA GLY A 34 -27.27 51.52 4.16
C GLY A 34 -26.23 51.77 3.06
N MET A 35 -26.47 51.21 1.86
CA MET A 35 -26.28 51.81 0.52
C MET A 35 -24.89 52.27 -0.04
N ASP A 36 -24.60 51.68 -1.21
CA ASP A 36 -24.28 52.28 -2.54
C ASP A 36 -22.83 52.33 -3.07
N LEU A 37 -22.74 51.93 -4.35
CA LEU A 37 -21.58 51.72 -5.22
C LEU A 37 -21.21 53.01 -5.98
N ASN A 38 -19.92 53.10 -6.35
CA ASN A 38 -19.27 54.07 -7.25
C ASN A 38 -19.01 55.49 -6.71
N GLY A 39 -17.74 55.75 -6.37
CA GLY A 39 -17.23 57.10 -6.14
C GLY A 39 -15.71 57.16 -6.00
N LEU A 40 -15.02 57.38 -7.11
CA LEU A 40 -13.62 57.81 -7.17
C LEU A 40 -13.52 59.20 -6.52
N PHE A 41 -13.03 59.35 -5.29
CA PHE A 41 -12.53 60.65 -4.79
C PHE A 41 -11.50 60.49 -3.66
N ILE A 42 -10.30 60.96 -3.95
CA ILE A 42 -9.23 61.31 -3.02
C ILE A 42 -9.64 62.56 -2.24
N TRP A 43 -9.54 62.56 -0.90
CA TRP A 43 -9.01 63.71 -0.14
C TRP A 43 -8.53 63.34 1.27
N VAL A 44 -7.59 64.17 1.72
CA VAL A 44 -6.70 64.13 2.89
C VAL A 44 -7.33 64.83 4.11
N ILE A 45 -6.65 64.72 5.27
CA ILE A 45 -6.68 65.53 6.54
C ILE A 45 -7.31 64.73 7.71
N GLY A 46 -6.74 64.63 8.92
CA GLY A 46 -5.57 65.24 9.55
C GLY A 46 -5.56 64.96 11.07
N GLU A 47 -4.46 65.33 11.73
CA GLU A 47 -4.15 65.26 13.17
C GLU A 47 -5.31 65.60 14.12
N GLN A 48 -5.39 64.91 15.28
CA GLN A 48 -5.44 65.57 16.60
C GLN A 48 -4.81 64.68 17.69
N ALA A 49 -4.01 65.36 18.53
CA ALA A 49 -3.22 64.86 19.64
C ALA A 49 -4.05 64.52 20.89
N LEU A 50 -3.51 63.64 21.74
CA LEU A 50 -3.73 63.69 23.20
C LEU A 50 -2.44 63.25 23.92
N ALA A 51 -1.93 64.15 24.75
CA ALA A 51 -0.70 64.07 25.51
C ALA A 51 -0.89 63.39 26.88
N ILE A 52 0.15 62.72 27.38
CA ILE A 52 0.31 62.32 28.79
C ILE A 52 1.77 62.65 29.20
N PRO A 53 2.04 63.22 30.40
CA PRO A 53 3.27 63.95 30.68
C PRO A 53 4.42 63.08 31.22
N ARG A 54 5.63 63.57 30.95
CA ARG A 54 6.94 63.13 31.45
C ARG A 54 7.11 63.44 32.94
N ALA A 55 7.66 62.48 33.68
CA ALA A 55 8.29 62.67 34.99
C ALA A 55 9.79 62.29 34.89
N GLU A 56 10.57 62.80 35.83
CA GLU A 56 12.00 63.15 35.76
C GLU A 56 12.99 61.97 35.95
N GLU A 57 14.25 62.28 35.58
CA GLU A 57 15.47 61.48 35.54
C GLU A 57 16.00 61.03 36.93
N GLU A 58 16.75 59.92 36.96
CA GLU A 58 18.01 59.84 37.73
C GLU A 58 18.97 58.77 37.13
N ASP A 59 20.24 59.16 37.01
CA ASP A 59 21.39 58.52 36.34
C ASP A 59 21.94 57.25 37.02
N VAL A 60 22.44 56.27 36.23
CA VAL A 60 23.75 55.60 36.45
C VAL A 60 24.32 55.12 35.10
N ALA A 61 25.63 55.27 34.93
CA ALA A 61 26.40 55.12 33.69
C ALA A 61 27.05 53.74 33.44
N ASP A 62 27.45 53.58 32.18
CA ASP A 62 28.58 52.82 31.59
C ASP A 62 28.35 51.45 30.88
N GLU A 63 28.41 51.56 29.54
CA GLU A 63 29.10 50.73 28.50
C GLU A 63 28.80 49.22 28.34
N GLU A 64 28.06 48.86 27.28
CA GLU A 64 28.58 48.10 26.12
C GLU A 64 27.56 48.08 24.95
N ALA A 65 28.07 48.04 23.72
CA ALA A 65 27.34 48.36 22.49
C ALA A 65 26.37 47.26 22.01
N ALA A 66 25.12 47.65 21.73
CA ALA A 66 24.19 46.93 20.88
C ALA A 66 23.60 47.91 19.86
N GLU A 67 23.77 47.63 18.56
CA GLU A 67 23.06 48.32 17.49
C GLU A 67 21.59 47.90 17.54
N GLU A 68 20.73 48.84 17.93
CA GLU A 68 19.28 48.71 17.95
C GLU A 68 18.75 48.85 16.51
N GLU A 69 18.15 47.78 15.97
CA GLU A 69 17.45 47.80 14.68
C GLU A 69 16.32 48.85 14.70
N ALA A 70 16.39 49.79 13.76
CA ALA A 70 15.36 50.79 13.57
C ALA A 70 14.06 50.11 13.08
N ALA A 71 12.94 50.40 13.74
CA ALA A 71 11.61 49.99 13.30
C ALA A 71 11.37 50.33 11.81
N PRO A 72 10.83 49.41 10.99
CA PRO A 72 10.63 49.67 9.57
C PRO A 72 9.60 50.80 9.36
N ALA A 73 9.94 51.72 8.46
CA ALA A 73 9.06 52.80 8.05
C ALA A 73 7.75 52.25 7.42
N PRO A 74 6.62 52.98 7.52
CA PRO A 74 5.38 52.56 6.87
C PRO A 74 5.61 52.41 5.36
N LEU A 75 5.22 51.26 4.81
CA LEU A 75 5.34 50.98 3.38
C LEU A 75 4.55 52.01 2.57
N GLU A 76 5.26 52.93 1.92
CA GLU A 76 4.72 53.83 0.90
C GLU A 76 4.18 52.96 -0.25
N VAL A 77 2.85 52.94 -0.42
CA VAL A 77 2.12 52.17 -1.46
C VAL A 77 2.71 52.40 -2.87
N GLY A 78 3.31 53.58 -3.11
CA GLY A 78 4.02 53.88 -4.35
C GLY A 78 5.35 53.14 -4.55
N GLY A 79 6.07 52.78 -3.48
CA GLY A 79 7.30 51.99 -3.52
C GLY A 79 7.04 50.51 -3.78
N VAL A 80 5.95 49.97 -3.26
CA VAL A 80 5.49 48.60 -3.52
C VAL A 80 5.03 48.45 -4.99
N LEU A 81 4.25 49.42 -5.49
CA LEU A 81 3.83 49.45 -6.90
C LEU A 81 4.99 49.68 -7.87
N ALA A 82 5.99 50.49 -7.49
CA ALA A 82 7.20 50.68 -8.28
C ALA A 82 8.14 49.46 -8.24
N SER A 83 8.21 48.73 -7.12
CA SER A 83 8.94 47.45 -7.01
C SER A 83 8.26 46.34 -7.81
N ALA A 84 6.92 46.25 -7.79
CA ALA A 84 6.15 45.32 -8.61
C ALA A 84 6.26 45.63 -10.11
N ALA A 85 6.21 46.90 -10.50
CA ALA A 85 6.43 47.34 -11.88
C ALA A 85 7.89 47.17 -12.35
N ALA A 86 8.87 47.24 -11.44
CA ALA A 86 10.28 46.95 -11.73
C ALA A 86 10.58 45.44 -11.81
N ARG A 87 9.73 44.58 -11.24
CA ARG A 87 9.80 43.11 -11.32
C ARG A 87 8.99 42.50 -12.48
N GLY A 88 8.23 43.30 -13.22
CA GLY A 88 7.36 42.77 -14.27
C GLY A 88 6.15 41.98 -13.74
N LEU A 89 5.78 42.14 -12.48
CA LEU A 89 4.68 41.41 -11.84
C LEU A 89 3.33 41.73 -12.53
N VAL A 90 2.73 40.73 -13.18
CA VAL A 90 1.45 40.84 -13.90
C VAL A 90 0.28 40.77 -12.94
N TRP A 91 0.36 39.89 -11.94
CA TRP A 91 -0.61 39.76 -10.85
C TRP A 91 0.00 39.04 -9.64
N ASP A 92 -0.58 39.32 -8.47
CA ASP A 92 -0.25 38.76 -7.15
C ASP A 92 -1.55 38.59 -6.38
N THR A 93 -1.73 37.43 -5.76
CA THR A 93 -2.95 37.07 -5.02
C THR A 93 -2.91 37.41 -3.54
N GLY A 94 -1.74 37.78 -3.02
CA GLY A 94 -1.51 37.93 -1.59
C GLY A 94 -1.11 36.64 -0.87
N PHE A 95 -1.20 35.48 -1.53
CA PHE A 95 -0.65 34.23 -1.01
C PHE A 95 0.88 34.30 -1.00
N ARG A 96 1.51 33.77 0.04
CA ARG A 96 2.96 33.71 0.23
C ARG A 96 3.37 32.31 0.66
N ALA A 97 4.34 31.72 -0.04
CA ALA A 97 4.84 30.38 0.29
C ALA A 97 5.30 30.24 1.75
N THR A 98 5.96 31.25 2.29
CA THR A 98 6.50 31.25 3.67
C THR A 98 5.45 31.44 4.77
N ALA A 99 4.29 32.00 4.47
CA ALA A 99 3.25 32.31 5.46
C ALA A 99 1.99 31.46 5.31
N ASN A 100 1.71 31.01 4.09
CA ASN A 100 0.50 30.27 3.72
C ASN A 100 0.78 28.85 3.23
N GLY A 101 2.05 28.49 3.03
CA GLY A 101 2.47 27.11 2.83
C GLY A 101 2.70 26.39 4.15
N PHE A 102 2.68 25.06 4.12
CA PHE A 102 3.03 24.21 5.26
C PHE A 102 4.52 24.32 5.59
N GLY A 103 4.84 24.12 6.88
CA GLY A 103 6.21 24.17 7.39
C GLY A 103 7.02 22.88 7.21
N PHE A 104 6.38 21.79 6.78
CA PHE A 104 7.00 20.48 6.56
C PHE A 104 6.80 20.00 5.12
N GLU A 105 7.62 19.05 4.72
CA GLU A 105 7.65 18.50 3.37
C GLU A 105 6.57 17.44 3.15
N ASN A 106 6.16 17.28 1.89
CA ASN A 106 5.30 16.18 1.46
C ASN A 106 5.91 14.80 1.77
N TYR A 107 5.05 13.80 1.93
CA TYR A 107 5.39 12.45 2.35
C TYR A 107 4.55 11.41 1.58
N GLY A 108 5.07 10.18 1.48
CA GLY A 108 4.40 9.02 0.88
C GLY A 108 3.76 8.10 1.92
N GLY A 109 3.52 6.84 1.55
CA GLY A 109 2.81 5.83 2.36
C GLY A 109 3.56 5.26 3.57
N ASP A 110 4.62 5.92 4.07
CA ASP A 110 5.35 5.46 5.28
C ASP A 110 4.58 5.74 6.59
N PHE A 111 3.40 6.36 6.49
CA PHE A 111 2.61 6.84 7.63
C PHE A 111 1.16 6.37 7.48
N PRO A 112 0.88 5.06 7.64
CA PRO A 112 -0.46 4.52 7.51
C PRO A 112 -1.45 5.13 8.52
N GLU A 113 -1.00 5.56 9.70
CA GLU A 113 -1.79 6.33 10.69
C GLU A 113 -2.23 7.71 10.15
N GLY A 114 -1.56 8.18 9.09
CA GLY A 114 -1.92 9.38 8.34
C GLY A 114 -3.00 9.18 7.28
N ASN A 115 -3.43 7.94 7.03
CA ASN A 115 -4.50 7.62 6.09
C ASN A 115 -5.85 8.15 6.58
N PHE A 116 -6.67 8.69 5.68
CA PHE A 116 -7.98 9.17 6.09
C PHE A 116 -8.92 7.98 6.35
N THR A 117 -9.80 8.14 7.33
CA THR A 117 -10.68 7.07 7.81
C THR A 117 -12.10 7.19 7.28
N ALA A 118 -12.94 6.21 7.62
CA ALA A 118 -14.39 6.28 7.44
C ALA A 118 -15.01 7.52 8.11
N ALA A 119 -14.52 7.92 9.29
CA ALA A 119 -14.99 9.12 9.99
C ALA A 119 -14.70 10.40 9.19
N ASP A 120 -13.51 10.49 8.61
CA ASP A 120 -13.11 11.64 7.78
C ASP A 120 -13.93 11.72 6.49
N ALA A 121 -14.13 10.57 5.84
CA ALA A 121 -14.99 10.47 4.67
C ALA A 121 -16.45 10.83 5.02
N ALA A 122 -16.96 10.37 6.16
CA ALA A 122 -18.30 10.65 6.64
C ALA A 122 -18.49 12.14 6.97
N ALA A 123 -17.48 12.79 7.56
CA ALA A 123 -17.49 14.23 7.79
C ALA A 123 -17.56 15.04 6.47
N PHE A 124 -16.98 14.50 5.39
CA PHE A 124 -16.94 15.17 4.09
C PHE A 124 -18.18 14.93 3.21
N TRP A 125 -18.62 13.68 3.07
CA TRP A 125 -19.76 13.28 2.22
C TRP A 125 -21.07 13.00 2.99
N GLY A 126 -21.01 12.95 4.32
CA GLY A 126 -22.14 12.71 5.22
C GLY A 126 -22.25 11.27 5.69
N ASP A 127 -22.63 11.08 6.96
CA ASP A 127 -22.75 9.76 7.61
C ASP A 127 -23.62 8.78 6.82
N THR A 128 -24.76 9.22 6.27
CA THR A 128 -25.66 8.33 5.51
C THR A 128 -25.03 7.78 4.23
N ALA A 129 -24.04 8.47 3.67
CA ALA A 129 -23.32 8.00 2.49
C ALA A 129 -22.30 6.93 2.87
N ILE A 130 -21.53 7.17 3.92
CA ILE A 130 -20.35 6.38 4.30
C ILE A 130 -20.68 5.28 5.31
N CYS A 131 -21.36 5.63 6.40
CA CYS A 131 -21.59 4.73 7.52
C CYS A 131 -22.78 3.81 7.27
N ALA A 132 -22.61 2.51 7.55
CA ALA A 132 -23.70 1.57 7.71
C ALA A 132 -24.39 1.76 9.08
N SER A 133 -23.60 2.02 10.12
CA SER A 133 -24.07 2.38 11.46
C SER A 133 -23.12 3.36 12.15
N GLY A 134 -23.60 4.02 13.19
CA GLY A 134 -22.80 5.01 13.93
C GLY A 134 -22.61 6.32 13.16
N SER A 135 -21.62 7.11 13.60
CA SER A 135 -21.27 8.43 13.05
C SER A 135 -19.95 8.92 13.67
N GLY A 136 -19.23 9.82 12.98
CA GLY A 136 -17.93 10.33 13.46
C GLY A 136 -16.93 9.20 13.65
N GLU A 137 -16.11 9.24 14.72
CA GLU A 137 -15.14 8.17 15.03
C GLU A 137 -15.78 6.81 15.32
N GLY A 138 -17.09 6.76 15.62
CA GLY A 138 -17.84 5.50 15.76
C GLY A 138 -18.52 5.05 14.47
N CYS A 139 -18.13 5.58 13.31
CA CYS A 139 -18.67 5.21 12.01
C CYS A 139 -18.19 3.82 11.62
N VAL A 140 -19.11 2.85 11.56
CA VAL A 140 -18.85 1.60 10.86
C VAL A 140 -19.18 1.84 9.39
N PRO A 141 -18.19 1.77 8.47
CA PRO A 141 -18.39 2.09 7.06
C PRO A 141 -19.29 1.04 6.39
N LYS A 142 -19.86 1.40 5.24
CA LYS A 142 -20.38 0.40 4.31
C LYS A 142 -19.19 -0.28 3.62
N PRO A 143 -19.24 -1.60 3.34
CA PRO A 143 -18.22 -2.31 2.57
C PRO A 143 -17.74 -1.58 1.31
N SER A 144 -18.65 -1.05 0.49
CA SER A 144 -18.27 -0.30 -0.72
C SER A 144 -17.59 1.04 -0.44
N ALA A 145 -17.88 1.67 0.70
CA ALA A 145 -17.20 2.87 1.15
C ALA A 145 -15.79 2.52 1.68
N GLN A 146 -15.65 1.44 2.45
CA GLN A 146 -14.35 0.98 2.94
C GLN A 146 -13.42 0.62 1.76
N ALA A 147 -13.89 -0.20 0.81
CA ALA A 147 -13.10 -0.56 -0.37
C ALA A 147 -12.67 0.67 -1.21
N TRP A 148 -13.46 1.75 -1.20
CA TRP A 148 -13.05 3.01 -1.82
C TRP A 148 -12.01 3.76 -0.98
N ILE A 149 -12.17 3.81 0.35
CA ILE A 149 -11.21 4.42 1.28
C ILE A 149 -9.85 3.74 1.13
N ASP A 150 -9.82 2.40 1.10
CA ASP A 150 -8.59 1.62 0.94
C ASP A 150 -7.90 1.95 -0.39
N ALA A 151 -8.63 1.85 -1.50
CA ALA A 151 -8.10 2.17 -2.83
C ALA A 151 -7.64 3.63 -2.96
N ALA A 152 -8.28 4.55 -2.23
CA ALA A 152 -7.94 5.95 -2.19
C ALA A 152 -6.66 6.21 -1.39
N ASN A 153 -6.55 5.65 -0.19
CA ASN A 153 -5.33 5.74 0.64
C ASN A 153 -4.14 5.09 -0.06
N ALA A 154 -4.33 3.92 -0.66
CA ALA A 154 -3.33 3.24 -1.49
C ALA A 154 -2.87 4.11 -2.68
N ALA A 155 -3.76 4.90 -3.28
CA ALA A 155 -3.38 5.89 -4.28
C ALA A 155 -2.61 7.10 -3.70
N GLY A 156 -2.63 7.31 -2.39
CA GLY A 156 -1.86 8.32 -1.66
C GLY A 156 -0.43 7.89 -1.33
N ASP A 157 -0.09 6.61 -1.43
CA ASP A 157 1.24 6.09 -1.06
C ASP A 157 2.39 6.70 -1.86
N GLY A 158 2.09 7.07 -3.11
CA GLY A 158 2.99 7.82 -3.97
C GLY A 158 3.28 9.22 -3.44
N GLY A 159 2.40 9.82 -2.65
CA GLY A 159 2.57 11.10 -1.98
C GLY A 159 1.36 12.03 -2.10
N HIS A 160 1.31 13.03 -1.22
CA HIS A 160 0.11 13.82 -0.96
C HIS A 160 0.12 15.24 -1.56
N CYS A 161 0.94 15.53 -2.58
CA CYS A 161 1.18 16.90 -3.07
C CYS A 161 -0.11 17.70 -3.38
N ALA A 162 -1.09 17.05 -4.04
CA ALA A 162 -2.37 17.67 -4.34
C ALA A 162 -3.15 18.03 -3.06
N GLY A 163 -3.06 17.20 -2.03
CA GLY A 163 -3.64 17.45 -0.70
C GLY A 163 -3.06 18.71 -0.06
N PHE A 164 -1.74 18.89 -0.10
CA PHE A 164 -1.10 20.12 0.38
C PHE A 164 -1.60 21.37 -0.35
N THR A 165 -1.67 21.30 -1.68
CA THR A 165 -2.12 22.42 -2.50
C THR A 165 -3.57 22.80 -2.18
N VAL A 166 -4.46 21.80 -2.08
CA VAL A 166 -5.88 22.00 -1.76
C VAL A 166 -6.06 22.51 -0.33
N ALA A 167 -5.39 21.91 0.65
CA ALA A 167 -5.46 22.34 2.03
C ALA A 167 -4.93 23.77 2.21
N ALA A 168 -3.83 24.13 1.55
CA ALA A 168 -3.27 25.48 1.57
C ALA A 168 -4.27 26.52 1.01
N PHE A 169 -5.05 26.18 -0.03
CA PHE A 169 -6.14 27.05 -0.50
C PHE A 169 -7.22 27.24 0.55
N ARG A 170 -7.68 26.15 1.16
CA ARG A 170 -8.78 26.20 2.14
C ARG A 170 -8.36 26.98 3.39
N LEU A 171 -7.11 26.83 3.83
CA LEU A 171 -6.51 27.62 4.91
C LEU A 171 -6.38 29.11 4.54
N PHE A 172 -5.93 29.41 3.32
CA PHE A 172 -5.79 30.80 2.86
C PHE A 172 -7.13 31.52 2.70
N ASP A 173 -8.22 30.81 2.37
CA ASP A 173 -9.58 31.37 2.35
C ASP A 173 -10.22 31.49 3.73
N GLY A 174 -9.65 30.85 4.76
CA GLY A 174 -10.27 30.70 6.08
C GLY A 174 -11.44 29.70 6.08
N GLU A 175 -11.56 28.84 5.08
CA GLU A 175 -12.52 27.73 5.04
C GLU A 175 -12.06 26.54 5.89
N LEU A 176 -10.75 26.38 6.04
CA LEU A 176 -10.14 25.51 7.03
C LEU A 176 -9.48 26.40 8.09
N ASP A 177 -9.81 26.16 9.36
CA ASP A 177 -9.16 26.83 10.48
C ASP A 177 -7.89 26.05 10.88
N PRO A 178 -6.69 26.64 10.85
CA PRO A 178 -5.48 25.98 11.36
C PRO A 178 -5.61 25.56 12.83
N GLY A 179 -6.43 26.26 13.63
CA GLY A 179 -6.68 25.92 15.02
C GLY A 179 -7.32 24.54 15.21
N SER A 180 -8.18 24.13 14.28
CA SER A 180 -8.78 22.78 14.27
C SER A 180 -7.77 21.67 13.99
N LEU A 181 -6.59 22.03 13.47
CA LEU A 181 -5.47 21.14 13.16
C LEU A 181 -4.29 21.34 14.13
N GLY A 182 -4.52 22.03 15.27
CA GLY A 182 -3.55 22.14 16.35
C GLY A 182 -2.56 23.31 16.26
N ALA A 183 -2.69 24.23 15.30
CA ALA A 183 -1.75 25.35 15.15
C ALA A 183 -2.42 26.71 14.94
N ALA A 184 -1.67 27.80 15.19
CA ALA A 184 -2.20 29.17 15.00
C ALA A 184 -2.15 29.67 13.54
N SER A 185 -1.38 29.00 12.69
CA SER A 185 -1.17 29.36 11.29
C SER A 185 -0.79 28.14 10.44
N THR A 186 -0.95 28.21 9.13
CA THR A 186 -0.56 27.13 8.21
C THR A 186 0.93 26.78 8.31
N ALA A 187 1.80 27.80 8.39
CA ALA A 187 3.25 27.60 8.46
C ALA A 187 3.71 26.95 9.78
N SER A 188 2.88 26.98 10.83
CA SER A 188 3.15 26.35 12.12
C SER A 188 2.47 24.99 12.30
N LEU A 189 1.78 24.48 11.28
CA LEU A 189 1.24 23.12 11.34
C LEU A 189 2.38 22.11 11.29
N GLU A 190 2.37 21.17 12.22
CA GLU A 190 3.28 20.03 12.26
C GLU A 190 2.66 18.85 11.51
N ARG A 191 3.51 17.91 11.09
CA ARG A 191 3.06 16.65 10.47
C ARG A 191 2.49 15.72 11.54
N SER A 192 1.29 16.05 12.02
CA SER A 192 0.53 15.29 13.00
C SER A 192 -0.57 14.47 12.31
N ILE A 193 -1.04 13.39 12.96
CA ILE A 193 -2.12 12.53 12.44
C ILE A 193 -3.33 13.34 11.91
N PRO A 194 -3.89 14.34 12.63
CA PRO A 194 -5.03 15.11 12.12
C PRO A 194 -4.69 15.92 10.84
N VAL A 195 -3.47 16.42 10.74
CA VAL A 195 -2.99 17.12 9.54
C VAL A 195 -2.81 16.13 8.40
N MET A 196 -2.22 14.95 8.66
CA MET A 196 -1.97 13.94 7.65
C MET A 196 -3.27 13.37 7.07
N ARG A 197 -4.22 12.97 7.92
CA ARG A 197 -5.56 12.50 7.53
C ARG A 197 -6.28 13.52 6.66
N ARG A 198 -6.14 14.80 7.00
CA ARG A 198 -6.73 15.87 6.20
C ARG A 198 -6.06 16.02 4.83
N LEU A 199 -4.73 15.93 4.76
CA LEU A 199 -3.99 15.98 3.50
C LEU A 199 -4.30 14.77 2.62
N ALA A 200 -4.43 13.57 3.21
CA ALA A 200 -4.83 12.35 2.54
C ALA A 200 -6.22 12.50 1.88
N LEU A 201 -7.20 13.01 2.63
CA LEU A 201 -8.54 13.28 2.10
C LEU A 201 -8.54 14.36 1.00
N ASP A 202 -7.85 15.49 1.21
CA ASP A 202 -7.77 16.59 0.23
C ASP A 202 -7.04 16.13 -1.05
N PHE A 203 -6.09 15.20 -0.96
CA PHE A 203 -5.41 14.60 -2.10
C PHE A 203 -6.37 13.82 -3.01
N GLN A 204 -7.37 13.14 -2.43
CA GLN A 204 -8.36 12.37 -3.21
C GLN A 204 -9.21 13.24 -4.12
N MET A 205 -9.35 14.53 -3.80
CA MET A 205 -10.20 15.43 -4.58
C MET A 205 -9.79 15.50 -6.06
N GLN A 206 -8.51 15.28 -6.38
CA GLN A 206 -8.03 15.31 -7.78
C GLN A 206 -8.66 14.22 -8.67
N PHE A 207 -9.12 13.11 -8.07
CA PHE A 207 -9.74 11.99 -8.78
C PHE A 207 -11.25 12.19 -8.97
N LEU A 208 -11.84 13.20 -8.32
CA LEU A 208 -13.26 13.49 -8.45
C LEU A 208 -13.59 13.99 -9.87
N PRO A 209 -14.67 13.51 -10.50
CA PRO A 209 -15.05 13.91 -11.86
C PRO A 209 -15.18 15.43 -12.04
N GLU A 210 -15.70 16.13 -11.03
CA GLU A 210 -15.88 17.59 -11.05
C GLU A 210 -14.54 18.33 -11.11
N ILE A 211 -13.55 17.86 -10.37
CA ILE A 211 -12.21 18.45 -10.30
C ILE A 211 -11.44 18.14 -11.59
N TYR A 212 -11.47 16.89 -12.02
CA TYR A 212 -10.86 16.48 -13.28
C TYR A 212 -11.44 17.27 -14.46
N ALA A 213 -12.77 17.37 -14.56
CA ALA A 213 -13.44 18.12 -15.63
C ALA A 213 -13.14 19.62 -15.60
N ALA A 214 -12.81 20.18 -14.43
CA ALA A 214 -12.39 21.57 -14.28
C ALA A 214 -10.92 21.81 -14.67
N THR A 215 -10.14 20.75 -14.93
CA THR A 215 -8.71 20.87 -15.28
C THR A 215 -8.53 21.64 -16.59
N VAL A 216 -7.75 22.71 -16.51
CA VAL A 216 -7.41 23.57 -17.64
C VAL A 216 -6.12 23.08 -18.28
N ASN A 217 -6.27 22.39 -19.42
CA ASN A 217 -5.16 21.94 -20.25
C ASN A 217 -4.79 22.98 -21.33
N GLY A 218 -3.56 22.93 -21.84
CA GLY A 218 -3.07 23.80 -22.92
C GLY A 218 -1.56 23.69 -23.12
N THR A 219 -1.05 24.39 -24.13
CA THR A 219 0.40 24.59 -24.30
C THR A 219 0.95 25.55 -23.23
N PRO A 220 2.27 25.57 -22.94
CA PRO A 220 2.84 26.44 -21.90
C PRO A 220 2.43 27.92 -22.00
N LEU A 221 2.46 28.51 -23.19
CA LEU A 221 2.02 29.88 -23.43
C LEU A 221 0.51 30.04 -23.23
N GLU A 222 -0.32 29.08 -23.65
CA GLU A 222 -1.76 29.14 -23.43
C GLU A 222 -2.10 29.07 -21.94
N ILE A 223 -1.38 28.27 -21.16
CA ILE A 223 -1.52 28.24 -19.70
C ILE A 223 -1.23 29.62 -19.10
N VAL A 224 -0.08 30.24 -19.44
CA VAL A 224 0.24 31.61 -19.00
C VAL A 224 -0.88 32.60 -19.36
N GLN A 225 -1.38 32.57 -20.59
CA GLN A 225 -2.45 33.46 -21.04
C GLN A 225 -3.78 33.25 -20.30
N LYS A 226 -4.07 32.00 -19.89
CA LYS A 226 -5.26 31.70 -19.09
C LYS A 226 -5.05 32.14 -17.63
N LEU A 227 -3.87 31.95 -17.05
CA LEU A 227 -3.52 32.44 -15.71
C LEU A 227 -3.60 33.97 -15.60
N GLN A 228 -3.19 34.69 -16.66
CA GLN A 228 -3.35 36.16 -16.75
C GLN A 228 -4.82 36.61 -16.64
N LYS A 229 -5.77 35.75 -16.99
CA LYS A 229 -7.21 36.01 -16.84
C LYS A 229 -7.73 35.55 -15.48
N GLU A 230 -7.26 34.42 -14.97
CA GLU A 230 -7.68 33.82 -13.70
C GLU A 230 -7.36 34.71 -12.50
N LYS A 231 -6.12 35.19 -12.38
CA LYS A 231 -5.66 36.11 -11.32
C LYS A 231 -6.01 35.65 -9.89
N ARG A 232 -5.99 34.34 -9.64
CA ARG A 232 -6.28 33.68 -8.37
C ARG A 232 -5.26 32.57 -8.13
N PRO A 233 -5.06 32.10 -6.88
CA PRO A 233 -4.28 30.91 -6.64
C PRO A 233 -4.89 29.73 -7.42
N VAL A 234 -4.05 28.87 -7.97
CA VAL A 234 -4.45 27.68 -8.73
C VAL A 234 -3.59 26.49 -8.36
N ASP A 235 -4.15 25.29 -8.45
CA ASP A 235 -3.39 24.04 -8.35
C ASP A 235 -2.72 23.80 -9.69
N ILE A 236 -1.40 23.97 -9.76
CA ILE A 236 -0.62 23.71 -10.98
C ILE A 236 -0.14 22.27 -10.93
N GLY A 237 -0.50 21.51 -11.97
CA GLY A 237 0.07 20.21 -12.25
C GLY A 237 1.27 20.35 -13.18
N ILE A 238 2.43 19.90 -12.73
CA ILE A 238 3.61 19.67 -13.57
C ILE A 238 3.87 18.16 -13.64
N TYR A 239 4.27 17.68 -14.82
CA TYR A 239 4.53 16.26 -15.03
C TYR A 239 5.92 16.08 -15.62
N ALA A 240 6.56 14.96 -15.28
CA ALA A 240 7.85 14.58 -15.80
C ALA A 240 7.85 14.56 -17.35
N PRO A 241 9.01 14.82 -17.99
CA PRO A 241 9.13 14.80 -19.44
C PRO A 241 8.80 13.41 -20.01
N PRO A 242 8.38 13.31 -21.29
CA PRO A 242 8.06 12.04 -21.93
C PRO A 242 9.17 11.00 -21.77
N GLY A 243 8.79 9.78 -21.38
CA GLY A 243 9.72 8.70 -21.05
C GLY A 243 10.09 8.64 -19.57
N SER A 244 9.93 9.72 -18.80
CA SER A 244 9.97 9.71 -17.34
C SER A 244 8.55 9.79 -16.78
N SER A 245 8.43 9.72 -15.46
CA SER A 245 7.16 9.58 -14.76
C SER A 245 7.15 10.38 -13.47
N GLY A 246 5.94 10.65 -13.02
CA GLY A 246 5.68 11.49 -11.87
C GLY A 246 4.85 12.70 -12.25
N GLY A 247 3.90 13.02 -11.38
CA GLY A 247 3.17 14.27 -11.38
C GLY A 247 3.39 14.97 -10.06
N HIS A 248 3.45 16.30 -10.10
CA HIS A 248 3.57 17.13 -8.91
C HIS A 248 2.52 18.22 -8.93
N SER A 249 1.97 18.51 -7.75
CA SER A 249 1.03 19.61 -7.54
C SER A 249 1.72 20.71 -6.73
N VAL A 250 1.66 21.94 -7.26
CA VAL A 250 2.17 23.14 -6.60
C VAL A 250 1.12 24.25 -6.63
N VAL A 251 1.13 25.13 -5.63
CA VAL A 251 0.25 26.30 -5.60
C VAL A 251 0.83 27.39 -6.49
N GLY A 252 0.22 27.68 -7.62
CA GLY A 252 0.54 28.87 -8.44
C GLY A 252 -0.17 30.10 -7.90
N TYR A 253 0.58 31.10 -7.43
CA TYR A 253 0.01 32.27 -6.73
C TYR A 253 0.37 33.64 -7.32
N GLY A 254 1.23 33.68 -8.33
CA GLY A 254 1.61 34.91 -8.99
C GLY A 254 2.19 34.68 -10.38
N LEU A 255 2.31 35.75 -11.16
CA LEU A 255 2.92 35.71 -12.48
C LEU A 255 3.75 36.97 -12.73
N GLU A 256 4.99 36.78 -13.15
CA GLU A 256 5.89 37.83 -13.63
C GLU A 256 6.05 37.73 -15.16
N ASP A 257 5.94 38.85 -15.86
CA ASP A 257 6.28 39.03 -17.27
C ASP A 257 7.64 39.72 -17.34
N LEU A 258 8.65 38.95 -17.75
CA LEU A 258 10.03 39.42 -17.84
C LEU A 258 10.31 40.17 -19.16
N GLY A 259 9.28 40.36 -19.99
CA GLY A 259 9.39 40.87 -21.35
C GLY A 259 9.89 39.81 -22.33
N ASN A 260 9.87 40.13 -23.62
CA ASN A 260 10.29 39.23 -24.71
C ASN A 260 9.61 37.85 -24.69
N ASN A 261 8.34 37.81 -24.23
CA ASN A 261 7.55 36.58 -24.16
C ASN A 261 8.15 35.53 -23.19
N GLN A 262 8.82 35.99 -22.13
CA GLN A 262 9.37 35.17 -21.04
C GLN A 262 8.57 35.44 -19.77
N TYR A 263 8.21 34.38 -19.05
CA TYR A 263 7.35 34.46 -17.87
C TYR A 263 7.89 33.63 -16.71
N LYS A 264 7.58 34.05 -15.49
CA LYS A 264 7.74 33.24 -14.28
C LYS A 264 6.40 33.09 -13.59
N ILE A 265 5.96 31.86 -13.40
CA ILE A 265 4.82 31.54 -12.55
C ILE A 265 5.36 31.31 -11.15
N LEU A 266 4.97 32.14 -10.18
CA LEU A 266 5.40 32.02 -8.79
C LEU A 266 4.64 30.88 -8.12
N VAL A 267 5.37 29.96 -7.48
CA VAL A 267 4.79 28.74 -6.90
C VAL A 267 5.23 28.50 -5.47
N TYR A 268 4.31 27.97 -4.66
CA TYR A 268 4.63 27.29 -3.40
C TYR A 268 4.69 25.80 -3.69
N ASP A 269 5.82 25.20 -3.36
CA ASP A 269 6.09 23.79 -3.54
C ASP A 269 6.13 23.11 -2.17
N ASN A 270 5.24 22.14 -1.97
CA ASN A 270 5.13 21.37 -0.73
C ASN A 270 6.30 20.39 -0.50
N ASN A 271 7.11 20.11 -1.52
CA ASN A 271 8.39 19.40 -1.34
C ASN A 271 9.49 20.33 -0.84
N TRP A 272 9.36 21.64 -1.05
CA TRP A 272 10.38 22.62 -0.68
C TRP A 272 9.77 23.72 0.21
N PRO A 273 9.28 23.36 1.41
CA PRO A 273 8.56 24.27 2.30
C PRO A 273 9.40 25.50 2.67
N GLY A 274 8.71 26.63 2.90
CA GLY A 274 9.36 27.88 3.30
C GLY A 274 10.19 28.58 2.22
N ARG A 275 10.10 28.17 0.95
CA ARG A 275 10.84 28.80 -0.16
C ARG A 275 9.91 29.38 -1.22
N GLU A 276 10.31 30.51 -1.80
CA GLU A 276 9.67 31.08 -2.98
C GLU A 276 10.28 30.44 -4.23
N ASN A 277 9.48 29.66 -4.98
CA ASN A 277 9.91 28.98 -6.20
C ASN A 277 9.18 29.54 -7.43
N SER A 278 9.66 29.18 -8.62
CA SER A 278 9.01 29.59 -9.86
C SER A 278 9.15 28.58 -10.99
N ILE A 279 8.12 28.46 -11.81
CA ILE A 279 8.16 27.77 -13.11
C ILE A 279 8.48 28.82 -14.19
N GLU A 280 9.54 28.59 -14.95
CA GLU A 280 9.97 29.48 -16.03
C GLU A 280 9.31 29.05 -17.35
N VAL A 281 8.71 30.00 -18.09
CA VAL A 281 8.02 29.73 -19.36
C VAL A 281 8.59 30.62 -20.47
N ASP A 282 9.11 29.99 -21.51
CA ASP A 282 9.46 30.65 -22.77
C ASP A 282 8.27 30.55 -23.71
N GLY A 283 7.52 31.64 -23.85
CA GLY A 283 6.38 31.71 -24.76
C GLY A 283 6.76 31.72 -26.24
N THR A 284 8.01 32.01 -26.59
CA THR A 284 8.49 32.02 -27.99
C THR A 284 8.81 30.61 -28.46
N ALA A 285 9.51 29.84 -27.64
CA ALA A 285 9.74 28.41 -27.85
C ALA A 285 8.50 27.57 -27.49
N ASN A 286 7.58 28.14 -26.70
CA ASN A 286 6.43 27.48 -26.09
C ASN A 286 6.84 26.30 -25.21
N THR A 287 7.82 26.54 -24.33
CA THR A 287 8.42 25.57 -23.42
C THR A 287 8.34 26.05 -21.98
N TRP A 288 8.42 25.13 -21.02
CA TRP A 288 8.54 25.44 -19.59
C TRP A 288 9.68 24.65 -18.95
N VAL A 289 10.22 25.17 -17.86
CA VAL A 289 11.26 24.53 -17.04
C VAL A 289 10.98 24.77 -15.55
N TYR A 290 11.20 23.76 -14.73
CA TYR A 290 11.19 23.83 -13.27
C TYR A 290 12.45 23.17 -12.70
N SER A 291 13.26 23.93 -11.96
CA SER A 291 14.60 23.50 -11.53
C SER A 291 14.65 22.67 -10.25
N LEU A 292 13.53 22.52 -9.54
CA LEU A 292 13.44 21.75 -8.30
C LEU A 292 12.56 20.52 -8.48
N SER A 293 12.79 19.78 -9.57
CA SER A 293 11.79 18.82 -10.04
C SER A 293 11.82 17.45 -9.36
N ALA A 294 12.72 17.25 -8.40
CA ALA A 294 12.65 16.07 -7.55
C ALA A 294 11.34 16.12 -6.77
N THR A 295 10.52 15.09 -6.93
CA THR A 295 9.28 14.95 -6.17
C THR A 295 9.52 14.42 -4.76
N ASN A 296 10.73 13.93 -4.49
CA ASN A 296 11.27 13.72 -3.17
C ASN A 296 12.30 14.82 -2.85
N PRO A 297 12.10 15.64 -1.80
CA PRO A 297 13.04 16.69 -1.39
C PRO A 297 14.44 16.16 -0.99
N LYS A 298 14.54 14.85 -0.79
CA LYS A 298 15.74 14.14 -0.36
C LYS A 298 16.65 13.75 -1.53
N GLU A 299 16.20 13.93 -2.78
CA GLU A 299 16.93 13.61 -4.01
C GLU A 299 17.60 14.82 -4.68
N ASP A 300 18.59 14.55 -5.55
CA ASP A 300 19.16 15.61 -6.41
C ASP A 300 18.10 16.13 -7.38
N SER A 301 17.85 17.44 -7.30
CA SER A 301 16.81 18.06 -8.10
C SER A 301 17.33 18.33 -9.51
N GLY A 302 17.04 17.38 -10.41
CA GLY A 302 17.04 17.64 -11.84
C GLY A 302 16.03 18.73 -12.21
N ALA A 303 16.05 19.17 -13.47
CA ALA A 303 15.02 20.06 -13.99
C ALA A 303 13.97 19.26 -14.77
N TRP A 304 12.69 19.47 -14.46
CA TRP A 304 11.59 19.05 -15.33
C TRP A 304 11.33 20.14 -16.36
N TYR A 305 10.90 19.69 -17.53
CA TYR A 305 10.64 20.57 -18.65
C TYR A 305 9.58 19.97 -19.54
N GLY A 306 9.02 20.80 -20.40
CA GLY A 306 8.09 20.36 -21.43
C GLY A 306 7.82 21.44 -22.45
N ASP A 307 7.02 21.10 -23.45
CA ASP A 307 6.70 21.96 -24.58
C ASP A 307 5.22 21.86 -24.97
N ALA A 308 4.87 22.47 -26.10
CA ALA A 308 3.51 22.45 -26.64
C ALA A 308 2.99 21.04 -26.97
N GLN A 309 3.89 20.10 -27.25
CA GLN A 309 3.59 18.73 -27.65
C GLN A 309 3.48 17.80 -26.44
N THR A 310 4.28 18.03 -25.40
CA THR A 310 4.28 17.15 -24.22
C THR A 310 3.01 17.25 -23.37
N GLN A 311 2.34 18.41 -23.35
CA GLN A 311 1.16 18.68 -22.50
C GLN A 311 1.40 18.32 -21.02
N THR A 312 2.59 18.65 -20.51
CA THR A 312 3.05 18.35 -19.14
C THR A 312 2.88 19.51 -18.16
N LEU A 313 2.10 20.53 -18.51
CA LEU A 313 1.75 21.65 -17.64
C LEU A 313 0.23 21.93 -17.75
N ASN A 314 -0.47 21.86 -16.62
CA ASN A 314 -1.90 22.23 -16.53
C ASN A 314 -2.20 22.90 -15.18
N TYR A 315 -3.44 23.36 -15.00
CA TYR A 315 -3.89 23.80 -13.68
C TYR A 315 -5.36 23.51 -13.43
N VAL A 316 -5.74 23.39 -12.17
CA VAL A 316 -7.13 23.36 -11.71
C VAL A 316 -7.45 24.71 -11.04
N PRO A 317 -8.51 25.42 -11.48
CA PRO A 317 -8.96 26.63 -10.81
C PRO A 317 -9.37 26.32 -9.37
N ARG A 318 -8.93 27.14 -8.42
CA ARG A 318 -9.29 26.98 -6.99
C ARG A 318 -10.79 26.85 -6.75
N ALA A 319 -11.61 27.55 -7.54
CA ALA A 319 -13.07 27.48 -7.42
C ALA A 319 -13.66 26.09 -7.70
N ALA A 320 -12.91 25.18 -8.33
CA ALA A 320 -13.34 23.78 -8.49
C ALA A 320 -13.33 23.03 -7.15
N TYR A 321 -12.40 23.39 -6.25
CA TYR A 321 -12.28 22.84 -4.90
C TYR A 321 -13.29 23.46 -3.90
N LEU A 322 -14.20 24.30 -4.40
CA LEU A 322 -15.32 24.86 -3.64
C LEU A 322 -16.64 24.28 -4.18
N PRO A 323 -17.34 23.41 -3.44
CA PRO A 323 -18.58 22.80 -3.93
C PRO A 323 -19.68 23.87 -4.09
N ASN A 324 -20.32 23.92 -5.27
CA ASN A 324 -21.42 24.86 -5.59
C ASN A 324 -22.77 24.44 -4.98
N GLY A 325 -22.82 24.23 -3.66
CA GLY A 325 -24.05 23.92 -2.91
C GLY A 325 -24.64 22.52 -3.09
N THR A 326 -24.19 21.73 -4.07
CA THR A 326 -24.61 20.33 -4.27
C THR A 326 -23.61 19.29 -3.73
N GLY A 327 -22.47 19.73 -3.18
CA GLY A 327 -21.37 18.84 -2.79
C GLY A 327 -20.63 18.23 -3.98
N TYR A 328 -19.70 17.32 -3.70
CA TYR A 328 -19.01 16.47 -4.69
C TYR A 328 -19.71 15.13 -4.85
N GLY A 329 -19.71 14.58 -6.06
CA GLY A 329 -20.20 13.23 -6.31
C GLY A 329 -19.40 12.16 -5.54
N LEU A 330 -20.10 11.13 -5.07
CA LEU A 330 -19.50 9.96 -4.44
C LEU A 330 -19.04 8.96 -5.51
N PRO A 331 -17.74 8.58 -5.56
CA PRO A 331 -17.21 7.72 -6.62
C PRO A 331 -17.83 6.31 -6.70
N PHE A 332 -18.27 5.75 -5.56
CA PHE A 332 -18.79 4.38 -5.43
C PHE A 332 -20.32 4.32 -5.27
N ALA A 333 -21.00 5.47 -5.14
CA ALA A 333 -22.44 5.49 -4.88
C ALA A 333 -23.24 4.99 -6.10
N LYS A 334 -24.25 4.16 -5.85
CA LYS A 334 -25.28 3.84 -6.86
C LYS A 334 -25.97 5.14 -7.27
N ALA A 335 -26.06 5.38 -8.58
CA ALA A 335 -26.79 6.53 -9.12
C ALA A 335 -28.18 6.62 -8.48
N ASP A 336 -28.51 7.80 -7.95
CA ASP A 336 -29.71 8.01 -7.13
C ASP A 336 -30.97 7.52 -7.88
N SER A 337 -31.58 6.50 -7.30
CA SER A 337 -32.64 5.72 -7.93
C SER A 337 -33.98 6.45 -7.89
N VAL A 338 -34.19 7.41 -8.79
CA VAL A 338 -35.56 7.91 -9.12
C VAL A 338 -36.29 6.95 -10.07
N LEU A 339 -35.72 5.79 -10.43
CA LEU A 339 -36.42 4.76 -11.21
C LEU A 339 -36.63 3.48 -10.38
N ARG A 340 -37.74 3.47 -9.64
CA ARG A 340 -38.32 2.27 -9.04
C ARG A 340 -38.65 1.19 -10.10
N LEU A 341 -38.48 -0.05 -9.64
CA LEU A 341 -39.12 -1.31 -10.06
C LEU A 341 -38.60 -1.98 -11.35
N ALA A 342 -37.99 -3.14 -11.14
CA ALA A 342 -37.83 -4.23 -12.10
C ALA A 342 -37.05 -3.90 -13.38
N ARG A 343 -35.71 -3.85 -13.29
CA ARG A 343 -34.86 -4.17 -14.44
C ARG A 343 -33.68 -5.03 -13.98
N PRO A 344 -33.38 -6.13 -14.70
CA PRO A 344 -32.32 -7.06 -14.32
C PRO A 344 -30.94 -6.38 -14.43
N ALA A 345 -29.95 -6.94 -13.75
CA ALA A 345 -28.51 -6.64 -13.87
C ALA A 345 -27.97 -6.72 -15.32
N ASN A 346 -28.78 -7.14 -16.30
CA ASN A 346 -28.39 -7.33 -17.70
C ASN A 346 -28.71 -6.16 -18.65
N ALA A 347 -28.91 -4.93 -18.18
CA ALA A 347 -29.08 -3.77 -19.07
C ALA A 347 -28.54 -2.46 -18.51
N GLY A 348 -27.22 -2.29 -18.57
CA GLY A 348 -26.53 -1.01 -18.49
C GLY A 348 -26.48 -0.42 -17.09
N ALA A 349 -25.50 -0.86 -16.29
CA ALA A 349 -25.06 -0.09 -15.13
C ALA A 349 -24.71 1.34 -15.59
N THR A 350 -25.48 2.33 -15.13
CA THR A 350 -25.14 3.75 -15.32
C THR A 350 -24.09 4.13 -14.28
N GLY A 351 -22.91 4.53 -14.72
CA GLY A 351 -21.79 4.88 -13.86
C GLY A 351 -20.46 4.44 -14.46
N SER A 352 -19.38 4.65 -13.70
CA SER A 352 -18.03 4.24 -14.06
C SER A 352 -17.41 3.39 -12.96
N THR A 353 -16.62 2.40 -13.34
CA THR A 353 -15.71 1.67 -12.44
C THR A 353 -14.33 2.26 -12.61
N SER A 354 -13.69 2.65 -11.51
CA SER A 354 -12.32 3.15 -11.48
C SER A 354 -11.36 2.03 -11.13
N PHE A 355 -10.28 1.92 -11.90
CA PHE A 355 -9.19 0.98 -11.70
C PHE A 355 -7.95 1.76 -11.28
N SER A 356 -7.27 1.30 -10.23
CA SER A 356 -6.01 1.84 -9.75
C SER A 356 -5.06 0.70 -9.39
N LEU A 357 -3.77 0.97 -9.47
CA LEU A 357 -2.73 0.08 -8.96
C LEU A 357 -2.02 0.80 -7.83
N ASN A 358 -1.85 0.10 -6.72
CA ASN A 358 -0.80 0.38 -5.76
C ASN A 358 0.37 -0.54 -6.06
N THR A 359 1.58 -0.03 -5.92
CA THR A 359 2.80 -0.75 -6.28
C THR A 359 3.73 -0.78 -5.08
N LYS A 360 3.20 -1.02 -3.87
CA LYS A 360 3.93 -1.04 -2.57
C LYS A 360 5.42 -1.41 -2.81
N ASN A 361 6.32 -0.43 -2.71
CA ASN A 361 7.78 -0.58 -2.86
C ASN A 361 8.36 -1.10 -4.21
N ALA A 362 7.61 -1.16 -5.31
CA ALA A 362 8.11 -1.52 -6.64
C ALA A 362 8.95 -0.40 -7.33
N ALA A 363 9.78 0.31 -6.56
CA ALA A 363 10.61 1.41 -7.05
C ALA A 363 11.52 0.93 -8.19
N GLY A 364 11.39 1.54 -9.37
CA GLY A 364 12.17 1.18 -10.55
C GLY A 364 11.58 0.06 -11.42
N ALA A 365 10.53 -0.63 -10.98
CA ALA A 365 9.83 -1.63 -11.78
C ALA A 365 8.90 -1.02 -12.84
N ASN A 366 8.62 0.28 -12.78
CA ASN A 366 7.90 1.04 -13.82
C ASN A 366 6.59 0.38 -14.27
N ILE A 367 5.71 0.09 -13.31
CA ILE A 367 4.49 -0.68 -13.55
C ILE A 367 3.47 0.15 -14.35
N ALA A 368 2.88 -0.47 -15.35
CA ALA A 368 1.88 0.07 -16.25
C ALA A 368 0.58 -0.74 -16.14
N LEU A 369 -0.54 -0.03 -16.25
CA LEU A 369 -1.89 -0.59 -16.24
C LEU A 369 -2.54 -0.40 -17.60
N LEU A 370 -2.91 -1.50 -18.26
CA LEU A 370 -3.68 -1.47 -19.50
C LEU A 370 -4.96 -2.28 -19.35
N LEU A 371 -6.11 -1.66 -19.62
CA LEU A 371 -7.39 -2.32 -19.70
C LEU A 371 -7.75 -2.58 -21.16
N SER A 372 -8.38 -3.72 -21.44
CA SER A 372 -8.88 -4.07 -22.77
C SER A 372 -10.28 -4.66 -22.73
N THR A 373 -11.08 -4.38 -23.75
CA THR A 373 -12.43 -4.94 -23.93
C THR A 373 -12.41 -6.15 -24.87
N PRO A 374 -13.44 -7.03 -24.84
CA PRO A 374 -13.53 -8.16 -25.76
C PRO A 374 -13.53 -7.80 -27.26
N ASP A 375 -13.88 -6.56 -27.64
CA ASP A 375 -13.78 -6.05 -29.01
C ASP A 375 -12.40 -5.45 -29.36
N GLY A 376 -11.42 -5.58 -28.47
CA GLY A 376 -10.01 -5.24 -28.70
C GLY A 376 -9.68 -3.76 -28.53
N LYS A 377 -10.55 -2.95 -27.90
CA LYS A 377 -10.22 -1.56 -27.56
C LYS A 377 -9.48 -1.51 -26.24
N THR A 378 -8.59 -0.55 -26.10
CA THR A 378 -7.70 -0.43 -24.94
C THR A 378 -7.77 0.94 -24.30
N VAL A 379 -7.47 1.01 -23.01
CA VAL A 379 -7.28 2.27 -22.28
C VAL A 379 -6.26 2.07 -21.18
N GLY A 380 -5.40 3.06 -20.96
CA GLY A 380 -4.32 3.00 -19.96
C GLY A 380 -2.95 3.15 -20.60
N LEU A 381 -1.94 2.63 -19.94
CA LEU A 381 -0.56 2.68 -20.37
C LEU A 381 -0.11 1.30 -20.85
N GLY A 382 0.33 1.18 -22.09
CA GLY A 382 0.89 -0.06 -22.61
C GLY A 382 2.30 -0.34 -22.06
N SER A 383 2.78 -1.56 -22.26
CA SER A 383 4.16 -1.97 -21.95
C SER A 383 5.23 -1.21 -22.76
N ASP A 384 4.83 -0.53 -23.83
CA ASP A 384 5.66 0.39 -24.60
C ASP A 384 5.75 1.80 -24.00
N GLY A 385 5.08 2.04 -22.85
CA GLY A 385 4.97 3.34 -22.22
C GLY A 385 4.08 4.32 -22.98
N VAL A 386 3.28 3.83 -23.95
CA VAL A 386 2.35 4.67 -24.73
C VAL A 386 0.98 4.67 -24.11
N LEU A 387 0.44 5.87 -23.86
CA LEU A 387 -0.92 6.03 -23.37
C LEU A 387 -1.94 5.76 -24.48
N GLN A 388 -2.91 4.90 -24.19
CA GLN A 388 -3.99 4.47 -25.09
C GLN A 388 -5.34 4.86 -24.48
N ASN A 389 -6.31 5.29 -25.30
CA ASN A 389 -7.67 5.60 -24.83
C ASN A 389 -8.69 5.45 -25.96
N ASP A 390 -8.94 4.21 -26.36
CA ASP A 390 -9.86 3.84 -27.44
C ASP A 390 -11.25 3.40 -26.93
N ILE A 391 -11.41 3.19 -25.62
CA ILE A 391 -12.68 2.81 -24.99
C ILE A 391 -13.60 4.05 -24.88
N PRO A 392 -14.79 4.05 -25.54
CA PRO A 392 -15.70 5.18 -25.46
C PRO A 392 -16.19 5.44 -24.03
N GLY A 393 -16.05 6.68 -23.57
CA GLY A 393 -16.45 7.10 -22.22
C GLY A 393 -15.42 6.77 -21.13
N ALA A 394 -14.28 6.17 -21.49
CA ALA A 394 -13.19 5.97 -20.56
C ALA A 394 -12.39 7.26 -20.33
N THR A 395 -11.89 7.41 -19.10
CA THR A 395 -11.14 8.56 -18.63
C THR A 395 -9.87 8.09 -17.94
N ILE A 396 -8.77 8.82 -18.16
CA ILE A 396 -7.48 8.57 -17.52
C ILE A 396 -7.15 9.81 -16.68
N VAL A 397 -6.96 9.59 -15.38
CA VAL A 397 -6.51 10.61 -14.43
C VAL A 397 -5.06 10.30 -14.06
N ARG A 398 -4.15 11.23 -14.36
CA ARG A 398 -2.75 11.14 -13.94
C ARG A 398 -2.63 11.79 -12.55
N PRO A 399 -2.22 11.03 -11.51
CA PRO A 399 -2.04 11.60 -10.18
C PRO A 399 -1.01 12.74 -10.18
N ARG A 400 -1.30 13.80 -9.43
CA ARG A 400 -0.40 14.93 -9.12
C ARG A 400 0.17 14.76 -7.70
N GLY A 401 0.92 13.69 -7.47
CA GLY A 401 1.56 13.47 -6.17
C GLY A 401 2.59 12.36 -6.12
N SER A 402 3.22 11.99 -7.24
CA SER A 402 4.19 10.89 -7.26
C SER A 402 5.54 11.38 -6.73
N VAL A 403 5.88 11.05 -5.49
CA VAL A 403 7.21 11.15 -4.86
C VAL A 403 8.07 10.03 -5.45
N GLN A 404 9.18 10.40 -6.07
CA GLN A 404 10.19 9.44 -6.52
C GLN A 404 10.93 8.91 -5.29
N ARG A 405 10.71 7.64 -4.93
CA ARG A 405 11.63 6.91 -4.06
C ARG A 405 12.81 6.42 -4.91
N ARG A 406 14.04 6.52 -4.38
CA ARG A 406 15.21 5.83 -4.95
C ARG A 406 14.87 4.34 -5.08
N PRO A 407 15.09 3.69 -6.23
CA PRO A 407 15.51 2.30 -6.19
C PRO A 407 16.88 2.25 -5.49
N ALA A 408 17.15 1.19 -4.72
CA ALA A 408 18.51 0.85 -4.31
C ALA A 408 19.46 1.01 -5.52
N ALA A 409 20.61 1.63 -5.29
CA ALA A 409 21.37 2.26 -6.37
C ALA A 409 22.05 1.19 -7.25
N LYS A 410 21.49 0.88 -8.42
CA LYS A 410 22.25 0.16 -9.47
C LYS A 410 23.48 0.99 -9.88
N LYS A 411 24.65 0.55 -9.39
CA LYS A 411 26.05 0.84 -9.75
C LYS A 411 26.31 2.08 -10.64
N PHE A 412 27.14 2.97 -10.11
CA PHE A 412 27.98 3.87 -10.92
C PHE A 412 29.06 3.03 -11.65
N ASP A 413 28.86 2.69 -12.92
CA ASP A 413 29.92 2.15 -13.79
C ASP A 413 30.66 3.32 -14.48
N PRO A 414 31.94 3.60 -14.14
CA PRO A 414 32.68 4.72 -14.72
C PRO A 414 33.03 4.56 -16.21
N GLY A 415 32.71 3.40 -16.83
CA GLY A 415 33.02 3.07 -18.22
C GLY A 415 31.85 3.16 -19.20
N VAL A 416 30.60 3.20 -18.71
CA VAL A 416 29.40 3.27 -19.55
C VAL A 416 28.95 4.71 -19.68
N LYS A 417 28.91 5.22 -20.92
CA LYS A 417 28.11 6.41 -21.19
C LYS A 417 26.66 6.05 -20.94
N LEU A 418 26.09 6.53 -19.83
CA LEU A 418 24.65 6.58 -19.58
C LEU A 418 23.95 7.10 -20.84
N THR A 419 23.46 6.19 -21.66
CA THR A 419 22.16 6.41 -22.28
C THR A 419 21.20 6.30 -21.13
N ALA A 420 20.69 7.43 -20.65
CA ALA A 420 19.61 7.46 -19.68
C ALA A 420 18.44 6.68 -20.27
N GLU A 421 18.35 5.38 -19.98
CA GLU A 421 17.07 4.72 -19.98
C GLU A 421 16.35 5.28 -18.76
N PRO A 422 15.19 5.94 -18.96
CA PRO A 422 14.57 6.69 -17.89
C PRO A 422 14.10 5.72 -16.80
N ILE A 423 14.39 6.06 -15.55
CA ILE A 423 13.70 5.50 -14.39
C ILE A 423 12.27 6.04 -14.46
N VAL A 424 11.28 5.16 -14.59
CA VAL A 424 9.89 5.47 -14.88
C VAL A 424 9.00 5.01 -13.71
N SER A 425 9.25 5.48 -12.48
CA SER A 425 8.29 5.30 -11.37
C SER A 425 6.98 6.04 -11.67
N LEU A 426 6.09 5.38 -12.42
CA LEU A 426 4.73 5.81 -12.64
C LEU A 426 3.99 5.36 -11.40
N GLN A 427 3.54 6.30 -10.59
CA GLN A 427 2.27 6.03 -9.93
C GLN A 427 1.26 5.79 -11.08
N PRO A 428 0.71 4.57 -11.22
CA PRO A 428 -0.10 4.24 -12.38
C PRO A 428 -1.32 5.15 -12.46
N PRO A 429 -1.81 5.47 -13.67
CA PRO A 429 -2.99 6.32 -13.79
C PRO A 429 -4.21 5.64 -13.16
N VAL A 430 -5.11 6.45 -12.61
CA VAL A 430 -6.45 5.97 -12.27
C VAL A 430 -7.28 5.98 -13.56
N ILE A 431 -7.83 4.82 -13.91
CA ILE A 431 -8.58 4.62 -15.15
C ILE A 431 -10.06 4.41 -14.82
N SER A 432 -10.92 5.31 -15.25
CA SER A 432 -12.37 5.14 -15.12
C SER A 432 -12.97 4.66 -16.43
N VAL A 433 -13.69 3.53 -16.40
CA VAL A 433 -14.37 2.93 -17.56
C VAL A 433 -15.87 2.73 -17.28
N PRO A 434 -16.73 2.62 -18.31
CA PRO A 434 -18.16 2.35 -18.10
C PRO A 434 -18.42 1.08 -17.27
N ALA A 435 -19.29 1.14 -16.26
CA ALA A 435 -19.54 0.00 -15.36
C ALA A 435 -20.17 -1.24 -16.05
N ALA A 436 -20.70 -1.08 -17.27
CA ALA A 436 -21.40 -2.14 -18.00
C ALA A 436 -20.50 -3.09 -18.82
N GLY A 437 -19.18 -2.88 -18.84
CA GLY A 437 -18.23 -3.65 -19.64
C GLY A 437 -17.53 -4.78 -18.87
N ALA A 438 -17.03 -5.76 -19.61
CA ALA A 438 -16.01 -6.69 -19.13
C ALA A 438 -14.63 -6.17 -19.56
N TYR A 439 -13.66 -6.22 -18.65
CA TYR A 439 -12.34 -5.65 -18.83
C TYR A 439 -11.28 -6.68 -18.47
N SER A 440 -10.40 -6.99 -19.43
CA SER A 440 -9.16 -7.71 -19.15
C SER A 440 -8.10 -6.70 -18.72
N VAL A 441 -7.48 -6.97 -17.58
CA VAL A 441 -6.46 -6.15 -16.94
C VAL A 441 -5.10 -6.76 -17.27
N ALA A 442 -4.19 -5.93 -17.78
CA ALA A 442 -2.80 -6.28 -17.97
C ALA A 442 -1.94 -5.36 -17.11
N VAL A 443 -1.11 -5.96 -16.27
CA VAL A 443 -0.12 -5.29 -15.44
C VAL A 443 1.27 -5.68 -15.95
N THR A 444 2.07 -4.69 -16.35
CA THR A 444 3.41 -4.91 -16.92
C THR A 444 4.42 -3.96 -16.30
N GLY A 445 5.65 -4.40 -16.05
CA GLY A 445 6.73 -3.58 -15.51
C GLY A 445 8.01 -3.70 -16.34
N ALA A 446 8.96 -2.79 -16.16
CA ALA A 446 10.33 -2.91 -16.65
C ALA A 446 11.15 -4.01 -15.95
N ALA A 447 10.74 -4.40 -14.75
CA ALA A 447 11.30 -5.50 -13.97
C ALA A 447 10.16 -6.31 -13.32
N ALA A 448 10.47 -7.50 -12.82
CA ALA A 448 9.51 -8.29 -12.05
C ALA A 448 9.16 -7.54 -10.77
N ALA A 449 7.86 -7.46 -10.48
CA ALA A 449 7.33 -6.80 -9.30
C ALA A 449 5.90 -7.28 -9.05
N THR A 450 5.44 -7.13 -7.82
CA THR A 450 4.04 -7.29 -7.45
C THR A 450 3.35 -5.94 -7.34
N ALA A 451 2.04 -5.95 -7.50
CA ALA A 451 1.17 -4.79 -7.34
C ALA A 451 -0.12 -5.22 -6.65
N GLU A 452 -0.80 -4.25 -6.06
CA GLU A 452 -2.16 -4.38 -5.58
C GLU A 452 -3.10 -3.68 -6.57
N LEU A 453 -4.08 -4.43 -7.08
CA LEU A 453 -5.06 -3.94 -8.05
C LEU A 453 -6.37 -3.63 -7.35
N HIS A 454 -6.89 -2.42 -7.51
CA HIS A 454 -8.25 -2.08 -7.10
C HIS A 454 -9.14 -1.76 -8.30
N ALA A 455 -10.40 -2.21 -8.23
CA ALA A 455 -11.47 -1.84 -9.15
C ALA A 455 -12.72 -1.48 -8.34
N VAL A 456 -13.05 -0.19 -8.26
CA VAL A 456 -14.15 0.34 -7.42
C VAL A 456 -15.22 0.97 -8.30
N GLY A 457 -16.48 0.53 -8.14
CA GLY A 457 -17.61 1.08 -8.88
C GLY A 457 -18.95 0.92 -8.16
N PRO A 458 -20.06 1.33 -8.82
CA PRO A 458 -21.37 1.33 -8.19
C PRO A 458 -21.86 -0.06 -7.78
N GLY A 459 -21.79 -0.36 -6.47
CA GLY A 459 -22.25 -1.62 -5.88
C GLY A 459 -21.37 -2.85 -6.18
N PHE A 460 -20.15 -2.62 -6.65
CA PHE A 460 -19.12 -3.64 -6.88
C PHE A 460 -17.76 -3.03 -6.56
N ALA A 461 -16.95 -3.69 -5.74
CA ALA A 461 -15.53 -3.41 -5.63
C ALA A 461 -14.74 -4.70 -5.64
N PHE A 462 -13.52 -4.64 -6.16
CA PHE A 462 -12.58 -5.75 -6.18
C PHE A 462 -11.18 -5.23 -5.81
N ALA A 463 -10.46 -5.98 -4.99
CA ALA A 463 -9.04 -5.78 -4.75
C ALA A 463 -8.31 -7.12 -4.91
N ALA A 464 -7.06 -7.07 -5.38
CA ALA A 464 -6.18 -8.22 -5.46
C ALA A 464 -4.76 -7.81 -5.06
N SER A 465 -4.23 -8.43 -4.02
CA SER A 465 -2.85 -8.29 -3.58
C SER A 465 -1.96 -9.37 -4.20
N GLY A 466 -0.67 -9.04 -4.37
CA GLY A 466 0.31 -9.97 -4.94
C GLY A 466 0.20 -10.17 -6.45
N VAL A 467 -0.41 -9.24 -7.18
CA VAL A 467 -0.57 -9.33 -8.65
C VAL A 467 0.78 -9.16 -9.34
N GLN A 468 1.24 -10.18 -10.06
CA GLN A 468 2.52 -10.20 -10.74
C GLN A 468 2.50 -9.35 -12.02
N ALA A 469 3.43 -8.40 -12.10
CA ALA A 469 3.65 -7.59 -13.29
C ALA A 469 4.56 -8.32 -14.29
N GLY A 470 4.12 -8.43 -15.54
CA GLY A 470 4.94 -9.01 -16.62
C GLY A 470 6.15 -8.13 -16.96
N VAL A 471 7.33 -8.73 -17.09
CA VAL A 471 8.58 -8.03 -17.44
C VAL A 471 8.64 -7.65 -18.92
N GLY A 472 8.69 -6.34 -19.20
CA GLY A 472 8.68 -5.78 -20.53
C GLY A 472 7.38 -6.10 -21.26
N GLN A 473 7.45 -6.98 -22.26
CA GLN A 473 6.27 -7.45 -23.02
C GLN A 473 5.82 -8.86 -22.65
N THR A 474 6.40 -9.48 -21.62
CA THR A 474 5.88 -10.76 -21.14
C THR A 474 4.53 -10.54 -20.45
N ALA A 475 3.70 -11.58 -20.45
CA ALA A 475 2.43 -11.53 -19.73
C ALA A 475 2.71 -11.68 -18.23
N GLY A 476 2.16 -10.77 -17.42
CA GLY A 476 1.94 -11.00 -16.00
C GLY A 476 0.62 -11.71 -15.78
N ASP A 477 0.05 -11.58 -14.59
CA ASP A 477 -1.23 -12.22 -14.26
C ASP A 477 -2.35 -11.76 -15.21
N ALA A 478 -3.17 -12.72 -15.62
CA ALA A 478 -4.34 -12.47 -16.46
C ALA A 478 -5.58 -12.34 -15.58
N ILE A 479 -6.05 -11.09 -15.41
CA ILE A 479 -7.23 -10.78 -14.62
C ILE A 479 -8.33 -10.27 -15.54
N THR A 480 -9.55 -10.81 -15.42
CA THR A 480 -10.73 -10.30 -16.13
C THR A 480 -11.83 -9.96 -15.14
N ILE A 481 -12.27 -8.70 -15.14
CA ILE A 481 -13.26 -8.16 -14.22
C ILE A 481 -14.49 -7.72 -15.02
N ASN A 482 -15.66 -8.20 -14.62
CA ASN A 482 -16.95 -7.77 -15.17
C ASN A 482 -17.84 -7.25 -14.03
N PRO A 483 -17.76 -5.95 -13.72
CA PRO A 483 -18.49 -5.36 -12.60
C PRO A 483 -20.01 -5.53 -12.73
N ALA A 484 -20.55 -5.47 -13.95
CA ALA A 484 -21.98 -5.62 -14.19
C ALA A 484 -22.48 -7.06 -13.97
N ALA A 485 -21.64 -8.05 -14.25
CA ALA A 485 -21.95 -9.44 -13.95
C ALA A 485 -21.60 -9.82 -12.51
N GLY A 486 -20.79 -9.03 -11.79
CA GLY A 486 -20.27 -9.42 -10.48
C GLY A 486 -19.27 -10.57 -10.59
N SER A 487 -18.48 -10.62 -11.67
CA SER A 487 -17.58 -11.74 -11.96
C SER A 487 -16.12 -11.30 -12.06
N VAL A 488 -15.22 -12.12 -11.53
CA VAL A 488 -13.77 -11.96 -11.63
C VAL A 488 -13.14 -13.30 -11.97
N ASN A 489 -12.24 -13.30 -12.94
CA ASN A 489 -11.38 -14.44 -13.24
C ASN A 489 -9.93 -14.02 -13.01
N TYR A 490 -9.21 -14.78 -12.20
CA TYR A 490 -7.80 -14.59 -11.90
C TYR A 490 -7.02 -15.82 -12.39
N ALA A 491 -5.95 -15.58 -13.15
CA ALA A 491 -5.08 -16.61 -13.68
C ALA A 491 -3.63 -16.12 -13.59
N PRO A 492 -2.81 -16.66 -12.67
CA PRO A 492 -1.47 -16.15 -12.48
C PRO A 492 -0.52 -16.57 -13.61
N ALA A 493 0.55 -15.80 -13.80
CA ALA A 493 1.60 -16.10 -14.77
C ALA A 493 2.59 -17.16 -14.31
N GLY A 494 2.72 -17.36 -12.99
CA GLY A 494 3.61 -18.31 -12.33
C GLY A 494 3.10 -18.67 -10.93
N ALA A 495 3.99 -19.20 -10.09
CA ALA A 495 3.72 -19.47 -8.69
C ALA A 495 3.22 -18.20 -7.97
N ALA A 496 2.03 -18.23 -7.37
CA ALA A 496 1.43 -17.10 -6.69
C ALA A 496 0.43 -17.54 -5.61
N LYS A 497 0.37 -16.80 -4.50
CA LYS A 497 -0.61 -16.99 -3.42
C LYS A 497 -1.34 -15.66 -3.16
N PRO A 498 -2.27 -15.24 -4.03
CA PRO A 498 -2.91 -13.92 -3.94
C PRO A 498 -3.98 -13.88 -2.85
N VAL A 499 -4.23 -12.69 -2.33
CA VAL A 499 -5.42 -12.38 -1.53
C VAL A 499 -6.38 -11.58 -2.40
N LEU A 500 -7.60 -12.07 -2.57
CA LEU A 500 -8.64 -11.45 -3.39
C LEU A 500 -9.79 -10.98 -2.52
N THR A 501 -10.14 -9.70 -2.62
CA THR A 501 -11.26 -9.11 -1.91
C THR A 501 -12.34 -8.69 -2.90
N LEU A 502 -13.59 -9.09 -2.66
CA LEU A 502 -14.74 -8.77 -3.49
C LEU A 502 -15.88 -8.21 -2.64
N THR A 503 -16.31 -7.00 -2.96
CA THR A 503 -17.45 -6.35 -2.30
C THR A 503 -18.63 -6.23 -3.25
N THR A 504 -19.82 -6.56 -2.77
CA THR A 504 -21.06 -6.38 -3.54
C THR A 504 -22.18 -5.76 -2.70
N ALA A 505 -23.00 -4.93 -3.35
CA ALA A 505 -24.14 -4.29 -2.70
C ALA A 505 -25.48 -4.89 -3.17
N GLY A 506 -26.16 -5.58 -2.27
CA GLY A 506 -27.47 -6.20 -2.48
C GLY A 506 -28.65 -5.33 -2.04
N ALA A 507 -29.83 -5.95 -1.90
CA ALA A 507 -31.03 -5.29 -1.38
C ALA A 507 -31.09 -5.27 0.15
N GLY A 508 -30.49 -6.26 0.82
CA GLY A 508 -30.48 -6.42 2.27
C GLY A 508 -29.35 -5.65 2.98
N GLY A 509 -28.29 -5.33 2.24
CA GLY A 509 -27.07 -4.75 2.76
C GLY A 509 -25.94 -4.92 1.74
N GLU A 510 -24.71 -4.84 2.23
CA GLU A 510 -23.50 -5.09 1.44
C GLU A 510 -22.71 -6.25 2.04
N THR A 511 -21.95 -6.95 1.21
CA THR A 511 -21.15 -8.10 1.65
C THR A 511 -19.77 -7.99 1.05
N VAL A 512 -18.75 -8.19 1.87
CA VAL A 512 -17.35 -8.32 1.48
C VAL A 512 -16.94 -9.78 1.63
N PHE A 513 -16.19 -10.29 0.65
CA PHE A 513 -15.61 -11.62 0.63
C PHE A 513 -14.11 -11.47 0.48
N THR A 514 -13.33 -12.01 1.42
CA THR A 514 -11.89 -12.21 1.29
C THR A 514 -11.63 -13.67 0.94
N LEU A 515 -10.82 -13.91 -0.09
CA LEU A 515 -10.41 -15.22 -0.57
C LEU A 515 -8.89 -15.31 -0.56
N GLY A 516 -8.32 -16.40 -0.04
CA GLY A 516 -6.87 -16.61 -0.02
C GLY A 516 -6.48 -18.04 0.38
N GLY A 517 -5.24 -18.22 0.85
CA GLY A 517 -4.74 -19.52 1.33
C GLY A 517 -4.35 -20.53 0.24
N VAL A 518 -4.80 -20.34 -1.00
CA VAL A 518 -4.52 -21.25 -2.12
C VAL A 518 -3.26 -20.83 -2.87
N SER A 519 -2.33 -21.77 -3.05
CA SER A 519 -1.18 -21.61 -3.93
C SER A 519 -1.56 -21.95 -5.37
N PHE A 520 -1.15 -21.10 -6.30
CA PHE A 520 -1.43 -21.24 -7.71
C PHE A 520 -0.18 -21.36 -8.53
N GLU A 521 -0.26 -22.17 -9.59
CA GLU A 521 0.77 -22.32 -10.62
C GLU A 521 0.33 -21.78 -11.98
N ALA A 522 1.31 -21.60 -12.87
CA ALA A 522 1.05 -21.19 -14.25
C ALA A 522 0.03 -22.12 -14.95
N GLY A 523 -1.06 -21.55 -15.46
CA GLY A 523 -2.11 -22.30 -16.15
C GLY A 523 -3.27 -22.78 -15.26
N GLN A 524 -3.21 -22.50 -13.95
CA GLN A 524 -4.34 -22.62 -13.05
C GLN A 524 -5.18 -21.33 -13.05
N GLN A 525 -6.46 -21.42 -12.69
CA GLN A 525 -7.36 -20.25 -12.68
C GLN A 525 -8.43 -20.36 -11.60
N LEU A 526 -8.70 -19.24 -10.92
CA LEU A 526 -9.84 -19.06 -10.03
C LEU A 526 -10.88 -18.15 -10.70
N SER A 527 -12.12 -18.61 -10.76
CA SER A 527 -13.27 -17.79 -11.16
C SER A 527 -14.21 -17.58 -9.99
N VAL A 528 -14.55 -16.33 -9.75
CA VAL A 528 -15.42 -15.86 -8.67
C VAL A 528 -16.62 -15.16 -9.29
N GLN A 529 -17.82 -15.55 -8.89
CA GLN A 529 -19.06 -15.03 -9.44
C GLN A 529 -20.06 -14.76 -8.33
N VAL A 530 -20.41 -13.50 -8.11
CA VAL A 530 -21.43 -13.10 -7.14
C VAL A 530 -22.72 -12.71 -7.85
N ASP A 531 -23.84 -13.26 -7.39
CA ASP A 531 -25.18 -12.76 -7.71
C ASP A 531 -25.76 -12.07 -6.47
N PRO A 532 -25.70 -10.73 -6.38
CA PRO A 532 -26.21 -10.00 -5.22
C PRO A 532 -27.75 -9.97 -5.14
N THR A 533 -28.45 -10.42 -6.19
CA THR A 533 -29.92 -10.55 -6.19
C THR A 533 -30.34 -11.90 -5.64
N ALA A 534 -29.66 -12.96 -6.05
CA ALA A 534 -29.87 -14.31 -5.51
C ALA A 534 -29.26 -14.46 -4.11
N GLY A 535 -28.22 -13.67 -3.80
CA GLY A 535 -27.44 -13.81 -2.57
C GLY A 535 -26.51 -15.02 -2.64
N THR A 536 -25.90 -15.28 -3.80
CA THR A 536 -25.04 -16.44 -4.01
C THR A 536 -23.63 -16.06 -4.44
N LEU A 537 -22.62 -16.75 -3.92
CA LEU A 537 -21.22 -16.68 -4.33
C LEU A 537 -20.86 -18.04 -4.95
N ALA A 538 -20.51 -18.05 -6.24
CA ALA A 538 -20.02 -19.22 -6.93
C ALA A 538 -18.50 -19.11 -7.14
N LEU A 539 -17.80 -20.19 -6.79
CA LEU A 539 -16.35 -20.32 -6.87
C LEU A 539 -16.03 -21.54 -7.73
N SER A 540 -15.18 -21.38 -8.74
CA SER A 540 -14.74 -22.50 -9.58
C SER A 540 -13.25 -22.41 -9.87
N GLY A 541 -12.56 -23.53 -9.73
CA GLY A 541 -11.16 -23.70 -10.10
C GLY A 541 -11.00 -24.35 -11.47
N THR A 542 -9.89 -24.04 -12.13
CA THR A 542 -9.40 -24.81 -13.28
C THR A 542 -7.99 -25.26 -12.97
N ASN A 543 -7.76 -26.58 -12.99
CA ASN A 543 -6.47 -27.22 -12.67
C ASN A 543 -5.87 -26.87 -11.29
N ILE A 544 -6.66 -26.35 -10.35
CA ILE A 544 -6.22 -26.05 -8.97
C ILE A 544 -6.05 -27.36 -8.18
N GLY A 545 -5.05 -27.40 -7.29
CA GLY A 545 -4.76 -28.49 -6.36
C GLY A 545 -5.87 -28.75 -5.32
N LYS A 546 -5.57 -29.58 -4.31
CA LYS A 546 -6.53 -29.95 -3.25
C LYS A 546 -6.55 -28.95 -2.08
N ASP A 547 -5.83 -27.84 -2.19
CA ASP A 547 -5.69 -26.86 -1.12
C ASP A 547 -7.04 -26.32 -0.67
N ASN A 548 -7.12 -26.07 0.62
CA ASN A 548 -8.24 -25.43 1.27
C ASN A 548 -8.24 -23.94 0.93
N LEU A 549 -9.36 -23.46 0.39
CA LEU A 549 -9.57 -22.03 0.15
C LEU A 549 -10.08 -21.38 1.43
N VAL A 550 -9.31 -20.43 1.94
CA VAL A 550 -9.74 -19.52 2.99
C VAL A 550 -10.79 -18.57 2.43
N LEU A 551 -11.94 -18.52 3.10
CA LEU A 551 -13.02 -17.58 2.85
C LEU A 551 -13.39 -16.87 4.15
N VAL A 552 -13.34 -15.54 4.13
CA VAL A 552 -14.00 -14.69 5.12
C VAL A 552 -15.10 -13.91 4.42
N ALA A 553 -16.33 -13.99 4.93
CA ALA A 553 -17.49 -13.31 4.38
C ALA A 553 -18.14 -12.44 5.46
N THR A 554 -18.10 -11.12 5.28
CA THR A 554 -18.67 -10.16 6.23
C THR A 554 -19.86 -9.46 5.61
N LYS A 555 -21.04 -9.66 6.20
CA LYS A 555 -22.31 -9.10 5.77
C LYS A 555 -22.70 -7.94 6.68
N VAL A 556 -22.90 -6.78 6.06
CA VAL A 556 -23.33 -5.54 6.73
C VAL A 556 -24.72 -5.18 6.23
N ASP A 557 -25.73 -5.43 7.05
CA ASP A 557 -27.13 -5.17 6.73
C ASP A 557 -27.47 -3.66 6.76
N ASN A 558 -28.54 -3.27 6.07
CA ASN A 558 -28.97 -1.87 5.99
C ASN A 558 -29.38 -1.25 7.35
N ASP A 559 -29.66 -2.08 8.36
CA ASP A 559 -29.94 -1.63 9.73
C ASP A 559 -28.68 -1.57 10.61
N GLY A 560 -27.52 -1.91 10.05
CA GLY A 560 -26.22 -1.90 10.73
C GLY A 560 -25.86 -3.22 11.40
N ALA A 561 -26.65 -4.29 11.26
CA ALA A 561 -26.24 -5.60 11.75
C ALA A 561 -25.05 -6.12 10.95
N ILE A 562 -24.05 -6.66 11.65
CA ILE A 562 -22.81 -7.19 11.08
C ILE A 562 -22.75 -8.66 11.44
N ASN A 563 -22.48 -9.52 10.46
CA ASN A 563 -22.25 -10.94 10.69
C ASN A 563 -21.06 -11.37 9.84
N THR A 564 -20.09 -12.03 10.47
CA THR A 564 -18.87 -12.53 9.85
C THR A 564 -18.95 -14.06 9.81
N PHE A 565 -18.59 -14.64 8.67
CA PHE A 565 -18.46 -16.08 8.49
C PHE A 565 -17.04 -16.38 8.03
N ALA A 566 -16.34 -17.30 8.68
CA ALA A 566 -14.99 -17.69 8.29
C ALA A 566 -14.86 -19.22 8.15
N THR A 567 -14.14 -19.67 7.13
CA THR A 567 -13.86 -21.09 6.89
C THR A 567 -12.66 -21.28 5.98
N ASP A 568 -11.92 -22.36 6.17
CA ASP A 568 -10.92 -22.92 5.25
C ASP A 568 -11.46 -24.17 4.51
N GLY A 569 -12.67 -24.64 4.88
CA GLY A 569 -13.19 -25.95 4.48
C GLY A 569 -13.66 -26.06 3.02
N ILE A 570 -13.30 -25.13 2.14
CA ILE A 570 -13.68 -25.13 0.71
C ILE A 570 -12.55 -25.74 -0.12
N VAL A 571 -12.80 -26.94 -0.65
CA VAL A 571 -11.91 -27.57 -1.64
C VAL A 571 -12.46 -27.32 -3.05
N LEU A 572 -11.64 -26.67 -3.88
CA LEU A 572 -11.96 -26.44 -5.29
C LEU A 572 -11.63 -27.70 -6.10
N SER A 573 -12.60 -28.22 -6.86
CA SER A 573 -12.34 -29.33 -7.78
C SER A 573 -11.82 -28.83 -9.13
N ALA A 574 -10.99 -29.63 -9.80
CA ALA A 574 -10.45 -29.32 -11.13
C ALA A 574 -11.54 -29.10 -12.22
N ALA A 575 -12.76 -29.55 -11.97
CA ALA A 575 -13.97 -29.26 -12.75
C ALA A 575 -15.16 -29.05 -11.79
N GLY A 576 -16.03 -28.09 -12.11
CA GLY A 576 -17.23 -27.77 -11.32
C GLY A 576 -17.18 -26.41 -10.61
N SER A 577 -18.24 -26.09 -9.89
CA SER A 577 -18.35 -24.89 -9.05
C SER A 577 -18.93 -25.21 -7.66
N GLN A 578 -18.48 -24.45 -6.68
CA GLN A 578 -18.97 -24.44 -5.30
C GLN A 578 -19.82 -23.18 -5.12
N VAL A 579 -21.06 -23.31 -4.67
CA VAL A 579 -22.02 -22.20 -4.59
C VAL A 579 -22.48 -21.99 -3.15
N LEU A 580 -22.07 -20.89 -2.54
CA LEU A 580 -22.50 -20.47 -1.22
C LEU A 580 -23.78 -19.64 -1.32
N ASP A 581 -24.75 -19.91 -0.45
CA ASP A 581 -26.00 -19.12 -0.32
C ASP A 581 -25.92 -18.19 0.91
N PHE A 582 -25.18 -17.09 0.74
CA PHE A 582 -25.01 -16.07 1.80
C PHE A 582 -26.26 -15.20 1.99
N GLY A 583 -27.16 -15.16 0.99
CA GLY A 583 -28.42 -14.45 1.07
C GLY A 583 -29.42 -15.12 2.02
N ALA A 584 -29.41 -16.46 2.07
CA ALA A 584 -30.24 -17.24 2.97
C ALA A 584 -29.64 -17.41 4.38
N TRP A 585 -28.33 -17.19 4.55
CA TRP A 585 -27.67 -17.24 5.85
C TRP A 585 -28.17 -16.10 6.76
N ASP A 586 -28.56 -16.47 7.98
CA ASP A 586 -29.15 -15.57 8.97
C ASP A 586 -28.10 -14.90 9.87
N GLY A 587 -26.82 -15.18 9.65
CA GLY A 587 -25.71 -14.60 10.39
C GLY A 587 -25.19 -15.47 11.53
N ASP A 588 -25.72 -16.70 11.70
CA ASP A 588 -25.32 -17.60 12.78
C ASP A 588 -25.09 -19.03 12.28
N GLY A 589 -23.95 -19.60 12.65
CA GLY A 589 -23.59 -21.00 12.38
C GLY A 589 -23.40 -21.33 10.90
N ALA A 590 -23.52 -22.62 10.58
CA ALA A 590 -23.08 -23.16 9.30
C ALA A 590 -23.83 -22.59 8.07
N MET A 591 -23.06 -22.23 7.03
CA MET A 591 -23.60 -21.79 5.74
C MET A 591 -23.85 -22.99 4.81
N SER A 592 -24.86 -22.88 3.93
CA SER A 592 -25.12 -23.91 2.92
C SER A 592 -24.17 -23.76 1.73
N LEU A 593 -23.43 -24.83 1.43
CA LEU A 593 -22.57 -24.96 0.26
C LEU A 593 -23.18 -25.96 -0.73
N GLY A 594 -23.59 -25.47 -1.89
CA GLY A 594 -23.97 -26.29 -3.05
C GLY A 594 -22.73 -26.72 -3.85
N ILE A 595 -22.74 -27.96 -4.33
CA ILE A 595 -21.70 -28.50 -5.21
C ILE A 595 -22.33 -28.75 -6.58
N ASP A 596 -21.81 -28.06 -7.59
CA ASP A 596 -22.03 -28.27 -9.02
C ASP A 596 -20.78 -28.96 -9.59
N ALA A 597 -20.73 -30.28 -9.53
CA ALA A 597 -19.51 -31.05 -9.84
C ALA A 597 -19.19 -31.10 -11.35
N ASP A 598 -20.16 -30.88 -12.22
CA ASP A 598 -19.96 -30.96 -13.68
C ASP A 598 -19.98 -29.59 -14.39
N GLY A 599 -20.27 -28.52 -13.65
CA GLY A 599 -20.24 -27.14 -14.13
C GLY A 599 -21.42 -26.80 -15.06
N ASP A 600 -22.52 -27.56 -15.00
CA ASP A 600 -23.69 -27.32 -15.85
C ASP A 600 -24.65 -26.25 -15.28
N GLY A 601 -24.37 -25.77 -14.06
CA GLY A 601 -25.15 -24.78 -13.31
C GLY A 601 -26.28 -25.38 -12.47
N ALA A 602 -26.42 -26.71 -12.41
CA ALA A 602 -27.26 -27.41 -11.46
C ALA A 602 -26.43 -27.90 -10.26
N LEU A 603 -27.04 -27.91 -9.08
CA LEU A 603 -26.39 -28.44 -7.88
C LEU A 603 -26.71 -29.94 -7.76
N GLU A 604 -25.69 -30.80 -7.72
CA GLU A 604 -25.84 -32.23 -7.48
C GLU A 604 -26.03 -32.53 -6.00
N SER A 605 -25.38 -31.75 -5.14
CA SER A 605 -25.43 -31.94 -3.70
C SER A 605 -25.25 -30.64 -2.93
N THR A 606 -25.58 -30.68 -1.65
CA THR A 606 -25.42 -29.57 -0.72
C THR A 606 -24.86 -30.11 0.59
N ARG A 607 -23.94 -29.40 1.21
CA ARG A 607 -23.45 -29.68 2.57
C ARG A 607 -23.44 -28.42 3.42
N ALA A 608 -23.39 -28.60 4.74
CA ALA A 608 -23.15 -27.51 5.67
C ALA A 608 -21.65 -27.23 5.74
N LEU A 609 -21.28 -25.96 5.61
CA LEU A 609 -19.93 -25.44 5.77
C LEU A 609 -19.85 -24.79 7.14
N ALA A 610 -18.91 -25.24 7.98
CA ALA A 610 -18.80 -24.76 9.35
C ALA A 610 -18.38 -23.29 9.36
N ASP A 611 -18.89 -22.56 10.35
CA ASP A 611 -18.41 -21.24 10.70
C ASP A 611 -17.33 -21.42 11.78
N GLU A 612 -16.12 -21.01 11.48
CA GLU A 612 -14.94 -21.21 12.31
C GLU A 612 -14.45 -19.87 12.88
N PRO A 613 -13.75 -19.86 14.03
CA PRO A 613 -13.23 -18.62 14.59
C PRO A 613 -12.31 -17.90 13.60
N LEU A 614 -12.55 -16.61 13.39
CA LEU A 614 -11.83 -15.80 12.38
C LEU A 614 -10.31 -15.91 12.52
N GLY A 615 -9.79 -15.86 13.75
CA GLY A 615 -8.36 -15.97 14.01
C GLY A 615 -7.74 -17.31 13.61
N VAL A 616 -8.50 -18.41 13.68
CA VAL A 616 -8.00 -19.73 13.25
C VAL A 616 -7.83 -19.76 11.74
N VAL A 617 -8.82 -19.25 11.01
CA VAL A 617 -8.87 -19.31 9.54
C VAL A 617 -7.92 -18.30 8.88
N ILE A 618 -7.72 -17.13 9.49
CA ILE A 618 -6.89 -16.06 8.89
C ILE A 618 -5.41 -16.45 8.81
N ASN A 619 -4.92 -17.29 9.73
CA ASN A 619 -3.52 -17.73 9.77
C ASN A 619 -3.19 -18.62 8.56
N ASP A 620 -4.18 -19.31 7.99
CA ASP A 620 -3.99 -20.15 6.80
C ASP A 620 -3.75 -19.33 5.52
N LEU A 621 -3.92 -18.00 5.57
CA LEU A 621 -3.61 -17.11 4.45
C LEU A 621 -2.12 -17.15 4.07
N GLY A 622 -1.22 -17.33 5.04
CA GLY A 622 0.23 -17.44 4.82
C GLY A 622 1.05 -16.37 5.56
N SER A 623 1.83 -15.59 4.83
CA SER A 623 2.76 -14.61 5.40
C SER A 623 2.07 -13.47 6.14
N ALA A 624 2.82 -12.74 6.97
CA ALA A 624 2.34 -11.54 7.67
C ALA A 624 1.61 -10.55 6.75
N SER A 625 2.17 -10.27 5.56
CA SER A 625 1.53 -9.40 4.56
C SER A 625 0.23 -9.98 4.01
N GLN A 626 0.15 -11.30 3.80
CA GLN A 626 -1.09 -11.94 3.33
C GLN A 626 -2.17 -11.94 4.40
N ILE A 627 -1.77 -12.15 5.66
CA ILE A 627 -2.67 -12.04 6.81
C ILE A 627 -3.22 -10.62 6.86
N ALA A 628 -2.36 -9.60 6.88
CA ALA A 628 -2.74 -8.20 6.94
C ALA A 628 -3.69 -7.79 5.80
N ASP A 629 -3.33 -8.11 4.55
CA ASP A 629 -4.18 -7.84 3.37
C ASP A 629 -5.54 -8.56 3.45
N GLY A 630 -5.56 -9.79 3.97
CA GLY A 630 -6.79 -10.58 4.08
C GLY A 630 -7.74 -10.08 5.16
N ILE A 631 -7.19 -9.61 6.28
CA ILE A 631 -8.01 -9.09 7.38
C ILE A 631 -8.39 -7.62 7.17
N ALA A 632 -7.61 -6.83 6.43
CA ALA A 632 -7.86 -5.39 6.22
C ALA A 632 -9.30 -5.08 5.78
N ALA A 633 -9.85 -5.89 4.86
CA ALA A 633 -11.22 -5.73 4.37
C ALA A 633 -12.30 -6.03 5.42
N SER A 634 -11.98 -6.79 6.47
CA SER A 634 -12.88 -7.18 7.56
C SER A 634 -12.64 -6.43 8.87
N ALA A 635 -11.48 -5.78 9.02
CA ALA A 635 -11.03 -5.12 10.25
C ALA A 635 -12.06 -4.14 10.83
N ALA A 636 -12.68 -3.33 9.98
CA ALA A 636 -13.68 -2.34 10.38
C ALA A 636 -15.00 -2.95 10.92
N TYR A 637 -15.16 -4.27 10.87
CA TYR A 637 -16.39 -5.00 11.19
C TYR A 637 -16.21 -6.01 12.33
N MET A 638 -14.98 -6.22 12.80
CA MET A 638 -14.68 -7.17 13.87
C MET A 638 -15.29 -6.68 15.19
N ASP A 639 -15.96 -7.58 15.91
CA ASP A 639 -16.39 -7.32 17.28
C ASP A 639 -15.30 -7.69 18.30
N GLU A 640 -15.55 -7.46 19.59
CA GLU A 640 -14.60 -7.78 20.66
C GLU A 640 -14.20 -9.27 20.67
N ALA A 641 -15.08 -10.19 20.25
CA ALA A 641 -14.79 -11.62 20.22
C ALA A 641 -13.95 -11.99 18.99
N ASP A 642 -14.26 -11.41 17.83
CA ASP A 642 -13.46 -11.55 16.61
C ASP A 642 -12.03 -11.03 16.84
N THR A 643 -11.90 -9.84 17.43
CA THR A 643 -10.61 -9.21 17.78
C THR A 643 -9.81 -10.07 18.76
N ALA A 644 -10.45 -10.56 19.83
CA ALA A 644 -9.76 -11.43 20.78
C ALA A 644 -9.31 -12.75 20.15
N SER A 645 -10.15 -13.37 19.31
CA SER A 645 -9.79 -14.59 18.59
C SER A 645 -8.66 -14.37 17.60
N PHE A 646 -8.67 -13.24 16.89
CA PHE A 646 -7.64 -12.84 15.95
C PHE A 646 -6.29 -12.63 16.65
N LEU A 647 -6.26 -11.81 17.72
CA LEU A 647 -5.04 -11.52 18.46
C LEU A 647 -4.43 -12.79 19.08
N SER A 648 -5.25 -13.67 19.66
CA SER A 648 -4.76 -14.93 20.24
C SER A 648 -4.15 -15.85 19.17
N ALA A 649 -4.79 -15.96 18.00
CA ALA A 649 -4.25 -16.76 16.91
C ALA A 649 -2.98 -16.15 16.29
N LEU A 650 -2.93 -14.82 16.16
CA LEU A 650 -1.77 -14.10 15.65
C LEU A 650 -0.56 -14.25 16.59
N ALA A 651 -0.79 -14.22 17.91
CA ALA A 651 0.27 -14.44 18.91
C ALA A 651 0.92 -15.83 18.79
N GLY A 652 0.18 -16.83 18.30
CA GLY A 652 0.67 -18.18 18.05
C GLY A 652 1.13 -18.44 16.62
N ALA A 653 1.14 -17.44 15.73
CA ALA A 653 1.43 -17.61 14.30
C ALA A 653 2.92 -17.76 13.97
N GLY A 654 3.82 -17.68 14.97
CA GLY A 654 5.27 -17.81 14.77
C GLY A 654 5.92 -16.61 14.07
N LEU A 655 5.24 -15.46 13.99
CA LEU A 655 5.76 -14.24 13.39
C LEU A 655 6.73 -13.50 14.32
N SER A 656 7.68 -12.77 13.73
CA SER A 656 8.61 -11.91 14.47
C SER A 656 7.89 -10.73 15.14
N ALA A 657 8.54 -10.09 16.12
CA ALA A 657 7.96 -8.94 16.83
C ALA A 657 7.61 -7.78 15.87
N ASP A 658 8.44 -7.54 14.85
CA ASP A 658 8.20 -6.51 13.84
C ASP A 658 7.08 -6.89 12.88
N GLN A 659 7.01 -8.15 12.46
CA GLN A 659 5.91 -8.66 11.63
C GLN A 659 4.57 -8.56 12.37
N LEU A 660 4.52 -8.92 13.66
CA LEU A 660 3.34 -8.74 14.50
C LEU A 660 2.94 -7.26 14.60
N GLY A 661 3.91 -6.37 14.82
CA GLY A 661 3.69 -4.93 14.86
C GLY A 661 3.14 -4.39 13.53
N GLY A 662 3.73 -4.82 12.41
CA GLY A 662 3.33 -4.41 11.07
C GLY A 662 1.92 -4.89 10.67
N VAL A 663 1.56 -6.13 11.00
CA VAL A 663 0.19 -6.64 10.80
C VAL A 663 -0.81 -5.78 11.57
N LEU A 664 -0.52 -5.49 12.84
CA LEU A 664 -1.39 -4.67 13.67
C LEU A 664 -1.43 -3.19 13.24
N LEU A 665 -0.34 -2.67 12.66
CA LEU A 665 -0.26 -1.32 12.08
C LEU A 665 -1.17 -1.18 10.84
N GLU A 666 -1.12 -2.13 9.90
CA GLU A 666 -2.02 -2.10 8.73
C GLU A 666 -3.50 -2.20 9.16
N LEU A 667 -3.74 -2.80 10.33
CA LEU A 667 -5.02 -2.95 10.97
C LEU A 667 -5.46 -1.77 11.83
N ASP A 668 -4.77 -0.61 11.84
CA ASP A 668 -5.08 0.60 12.66
C ASP A 668 -6.60 0.91 12.79
N ALA A 669 -7.40 0.57 11.76
CA ALA A 669 -8.86 0.59 11.77
C ALA A 669 -9.55 -0.23 12.89
N ALA A 670 -8.89 -1.23 13.49
CA ALA A 670 -9.41 -2.11 14.53
C ALA A 670 -9.38 -1.46 15.93
N ASN A 671 -8.68 -0.33 16.10
CA ASN A 671 -8.68 0.50 17.32
C ASN A 671 -8.52 -0.33 18.60
N PHE A 672 -7.45 -1.14 18.66
CA PHE A 672 -7.18 -2.05 19.77
C PHE A 672 -7.07 -1.29 21.09
N SER A 673 -7.80 -1.73 22.11
CA SER A 673 -7.67 -1.16 23.45
C SER A 673 -6.33 -1.53 24.09
N THR A 674 -5.87 -0.70 25.02
CA THR A 674 -4.67 -1.00 25.83
C THR A 674 -4.75 -2.38 26.51
N ALA A 675 -5.96 -2.84 26.87
CA ALA A 675 -6.16 -4.14 27.49
C ALA A 675 -6.00 -5.30 26.50
N GLU A 676 -6.46 -5.14 25.26
CA GLU A 676 -6.27 -6.12 24.18
C GLU A 676 -4.80 -6.21 23.79
N LEU A 677 -4.13 -5.06 23.58
CA LEU A 677 -2.69 -5.02 23.31
C LEU A 677 -1.88 -5.60 24.46
N GLN A 678 -2.25 -5.33 25.72
CA GLN A 678 -1.59 -5.94 26.88
C GLN A 678 -1.72 -7.47 26.86
N ALA A 679 -2.93 -7.99 26.63
CA ALA A 679 -3.16 -9.43 26.60
C ALA A 679 -2.35 -10.08 25.48
N PHE A 680 -2.37 -9.48 24.29
CA PHE A 680 -1.60 -9.92 23.14
C PHE A 680 -0.08 -9.92 23.40
N VAL A 681 0.48 -8.83 23.92
CA VAL A 681 1.92 -8.72 24.23
C VAL A 681 2.37 -9.76 25.25
N VAL A 682 1.51 -10.13 26.19
CA VAL A 682 1.80 -11.21 27.16
C VAL A 682 1.68 -12.59 26.50
N GLU A 683 0.66 -12.81 25.68
CA GLU A 683 0.42 -14.09 25.01
C GLU A 683 1.48 -14.41 23.95
N ALA A 684 1.91 -13.40 23.18
CA ALA A 684 2.98 -13.48 22.20
C ALA A 684 4.39 -13.53 22.82
N GLY A 685 4.52 -13.49 24.15
CA GLY A 685 5.83 -13.52 24.85
C GLY A 685 6.66 -12.23 24.70
N LEU A 686 6.13 -11.19 24.03
CA LEU A 686 6.84 -9.93 23.78
C LEU A 686 7.20 -9.20 25.09
N ALA A 687 6.41 -9.37 26.16
CA ALA A 687 6.71 -8.77 27.46
C ALA A 687 7.98 -9.33 28.14
N ASP A 688 8.44 -10.51 27.74
CA ASP A 688 9.54 -11.22 28.39
C ASP A 688 10.91 -10.75 27.87
N ASP A 689 10.96 -10.10 26.70
CA ASP A 689 12.16 -9.55 26.07
C ASP A 689 11.98 -8.08 25.66
N MET A 690 12.87 -7.21 26.15
CA MET A 690 12.74 -5.76 25.92
C MET A 690 13.11 -5.34 24.50
N GLY A 691 13.94 -6.10 23.79
CA GLY A 691 14.22 -5.89 22.37
C GLY A 691 13.00 -6.20 21.52
N MET A 692 12.37 -7.36 21.75
CA MET A 692 11.14 -7.75 21.06
C MET A 692 10.00 -6.75 21.32
N PHE A 693 9.79 -6.34 22.58
CA PHE A 693 8.78 -5.33 22.89
C PHE A 693 9.06 -3.98 22.21
N ALA A 694 10.33 -3.55 22.16
CA ALA A 694 10.71 -2.31 21.51
C ALA A 694 10.46 -2.36 20.00
N GLY A 695 10.90 -3.43 19.31
CA GLY A 695 10.67 -3.65 17.88
C GLY A 695 9.17 -3.66 17.56
N PHE A 696 8.39 -4.49 18.28
CA PHE A 696 6.94 -4.52 18.16
C PHE A 696 6.29 -3.14 18.34
N SER A 697 6.66 -2.41 19.41
CA SER A 697 6.07 -1.10 19.70
C SER A 697 6.39 -0.05 18.64
N ASN A 698 7.61 -0.12 18.08
CA ASN A 698 8.04 0.75 16.99
C ASN A 698 7.31 0.42 15.69
N SER A 699 7.27 -0.86 15.32
CA SER A 699 6.59 -1.37 14.12
C SER A 699 5.06 -1.15 14.18
N LEU A 700 4.46 -1.17 15.38
CA LEU A 700 3.06 -0.79 15.59
C LEU A 700 2.82 0.74 15.53
N GLY A 701 3.87 1.56 15.60
CA GLY A 701 3.75 3.02 15.53
C GLY A 701 3.08 3.65 16.75
N LEU A 702 3.24 3.06 17.95
CA LEU A 702 2.60 3.59 19.17
C LEU A 702 3.09 5.01 19.51
N GLY A 703 2.15 5.95 19.64
CA GLY A 703 2.45 7.28 20.14
C GLY A 703 2.83 7.28 21.64
N ASP A 704 3.45 8.36 22.10
CA ASP A 704 3.95 8.50 23.48
C ASP A 704 2.88 8.17 24.55
N GLU A 705 1.62 8.56 24.33
CA GLU A 705 0.53 8.32 25.28
C GLU A 705 0.13 6.84 25.33
N ASP A 706 -0.01 6.19 24.16
CA ASP A 706 -0.41 4.79 24.06
C ASP A 706 0.69 3.86 24.53
N PHE A 707 1.95 4.18 24.19
CA PHE A 707 3.13 3.50 24.71
C PHE A 707 3.22 3.59 26.24
N ALA A 708 3.00 4.78 26.81
CA ALA A 708 2.97 4.95 28.27
C ALA A 708 1.82 4.16 28.91
N GLY A 709 0.64 4.15 28.29
CA GLY A 709 -0.51 3.37 28.75
C GLY A 709 -0.26 1.87 28.75
N LEU A 710 0.32 1.33 27.67
CA LEU A 710 0.64 -0.08 27.53
C LEU A 710 1.72 -0.53 28.52
N THR A 711 2.80 0.23 28.65
CA THR A 711 3.88 -0.08 29.60
C THR A 711 3.43 0.02 31.06
N GLU A 712 2.54 0.97 31.40
CA GLU A 712 1.90 1.01 32.72
C GLU A 712 1.03 -0.23 32.96
N ALA A 713 0.25 -0.65 31.96
CA ALA A 713 -0.62 -1.82 32.05
C ALA A 713 0.19 -3.12 32.26
N LEU A 714 1.33 -3.26 31.57
CA LEU A 714 2.29 -4.36 31.73
C LEU A 714 3.03 -4.33 33.08
N GLY A 715 2.99 -3.19 33.79
CA GLY A 715 3.62 -3.03 35.09
C GLY A 715 5.13 -2.86 35.03
N PHE A 716 5.65 -2.33 33.91
CA PHE A 716 7.08 -2.03 33.76
C PHE A 716 7.52 -0.95 34.75
N ASP A 717 8.67 -1.18 35.39
CA ASP A 717 9.23 -0.23 36.35
C ASP A 717 10.12 0.82 35.67
N ALA A 718 10.57 1.81 36.45
CA ALA A 718 11.37 2.91 35.91
C ALA A 718 12.72 2.47 35.31
N ALA A 719 13.28 1.34 35.75
CA ALA A 719 14.54 0.84 35.18
C ALA A 719 14.29 0.20 33.81
N VAL A 720 13.19 -0.55 33.68
CA VAL A 720 12.74 -1.11 32.39
C VAL A 720 12.45 -0.01 31.39
N LEU A 721 11.71 1.03 31.79
CA LEU A 721 11.41 2.18 30.93
C LEU A 721 12.67 2.95 30.50
N GLU A 722 13.68 3.06 31.37
CA GLU A 722 14.97 3.67 31.00
C GLU A 722 15.69 2.84 29.92
N THR A 723 15.64 1.51 30.01
CA THR A 723 16.19 0.62 28.98
C THR A 723 15.41 0.73 27.66
N LEU A 724 14.08 0.69 27.70
CA LEU A 724 13.23 0.79 26.51
C LEU A 724 13.42 2.12 25.79
N ASN A 725 13.42 3.25 26.51
CA ASN A 725 13.71 4.55 25.90
C ASN A 725 15.11 4.58 25.26
N GLY A 726 16.10 3.92 25.88
CA GLY A 726 17.44 3.80 25.31
C GLY A 726 17.47 2.96 24.02
N LEU A 727 16.64 1.93 23.92
CA LEU A 727 16.47 1.12 22.70
C LEU A 727 15.77 1.93 21.60
N MET A 728 14.68 2.63 21.94
CA MET A 728 13.95 3.50 20.99
C MET A 728 14.82 4.66 20.49
N ASP A 729 15.59 5.31 21.37
CA ASP A 729 16.55 6.36 20.99
C ASP A 729 17.64 5.80 20.05
N ALA A 730 18.10 4.57 20.31
CA ALA A 730 19.09 3.91 19.45
C ALA A 730 18.48 3.58 18.08
N GLN A 731 17.25 3.08 18.05
CA GLN A 731 16.52 2.80 16.81
C GLN A 731 16.28 4.08 16.01
N GLN A 732 15.81 5.16 16.64
CA GLN A 732 15.68 6.46 15.98
C GLN A 732 17.03 6.97 15.42
N ALA A 733 18.12 6.78 16.16
CA ALA A 733 19.46 7.12 15.66
C ALA A 733 19.90 6.24 14.48
N LEU A 734 19.49 4.96 14.45
CA LEU A 734 19.67 4.07 13.30
C LEU A 734 18.88 4.58 12.09
N GLU A 735 17.61 4.93 12.27
CA GLU A 735 16.76 5.49 11.20
C GLU A 735 17.33 6.79 10.64
N GLU A 736 17.76 7.72 11.50
CA GLU A 736 18.41 8.97 11.10
C GLU A 736 19.72 8.70 10.33
N SER A 737 20.48 7.69 10.75
CA SER A 737 21.74 7.31 10.09
C SER A 737 21.50 6.62 8.74
N ALA A 738 20.47 5.79 8.64
CA ALA A 738 20.04 5.13 7.41
C ALA A 738 19.50 6.17 6.43
N TYR A 739 18.79 7.17 6.96
CA TYR A 739 18.35 8.34 6.23
C TYR A 739 19.52 9.17 5.67
N GLU A 740 20.57 9.40 6.46
CA GLU A 740 21.79 10.07 5.99
C GLU A 740 22.54 9.24 4.93
N LEU A 741 22.60 7.91 5.11
CA LEU A 741 23.18 6.99 4.13
C LEU A 741 22.42 7.07 2.81
N ALA A 742 21.08 7.00 2.85
CA ALA A 742 20.20 7.07 1.69
C ALA A 742 20.32 8.42 0.95
N ARG A 743 20.54 9.52 1.68
CA ARG A 743 20.71 10.89 1.13
C ARG A 743 22.08 11.13 0.50
N SER A 744 23.04 10.26 0.76
CA SER A 744 24.42 10.44 0.32
C SER A 744 24.67 9.82 -1.06
N ASP A 745 25.28 10.57 -1.98
CA ASP A 745 25.76 10.05 -3.28
C ASP A 745 27.08 9.28 -3.12
N MET A 746 27.12 8.37 -2.14
CA MET A 746 28.29 7.54 -1.87
C MET A 746 28.27 6.29 -2.76
N ASP A 747 29.42 5.99 -3.37
CA ASP A 747 29.65 4.68 -3.99
C ASP A 747 29.69 3.58 -2.90
N PRO A 748 29.62 2.28 -3.27
CA PRO A 748 29.57 1.20 -2.28
C PRO A 748 30.72 1.21 -1.25
N SER A 749 31.90 1.68 -1.65
CA SER A 749 33.04 1.81 -0.74
C SER A 749 32.90 2.98 0.23
N GLY A 750 32.30 4.08 -0.22
CA GLY A 750 31.93 5.22 0.61
C GLY A 750 30.84 4.86 1.62
N ARG A 751 29.84 4.08 1.21
CA ARG A 751 28.78 3.56 2.09
C ARG A 751 29.35 2.67 3.19
N ALA A 752 30.18 1.68 2.84
CA ALA A 752 30.85 0.84 3.82
C ALA A 752 31.70 1.65 4.82
N ALA A 753 32.42 2.67 4.34
CA ALA A 753 33.21 3.54 5.20
C ALA A 753 32.35 4.41 6.13
N PHE A 754 31.19 4.89 5.67
CA PHE A 754 30.23 5.61 6.50
C PHE A 754 29.65 4.72 7.58
N ILE A 755 29.15 3.54 7.23
CA ILE A 755 28.59 2.57 8.19
C ILE A 755 29.65 2.19 9.25
N ALA A 756 30.89 1.93 8.83
CA ALA A 756 31.98 1.66 9.76
C ALA A 756 32.27 2.82 10.72
N THR A 757 31.93 4.06 10.37
CA THR A 757 32.10 5.22 11.28
C THR A 757 30.99 5.34 12.32
N LEU A 758 29.84 4.69 12.10
CA LEU A 758 28.72 4.64 13.04
C LEU A 758 29.07 3.73 14.23
N GLY A 759 29.93 2.73 14.01
CA GLY A 759 30.50 1.90 15.08
C GLY A 759 29.49 0.95 15.70
N PHE A 760 28.53 0.47 14.91
CA PHE A 760 27.53 -0.51 15.32
C PHE A 760 28.16 -1.83 15.79
N THR A 761 27.50 -2.47 16.76
CA THR A 761 27.73 -3.90 17.05
C THR A 761 27.25 -4.75 15.87
N PRO A 762 27.61 -6.05 15.79
CA PRO A 762 27.07 -6.94 14.77
C PRO A 762 25.53 -6.91 14.71
N ASP A 763 24.87 -7.03 15.86
CA ASP A 763 23.40 -7.01 15.94
C ASP A 763 22.81 -5.69 15.40
N GLN A 764 23.31 -4.54 15.89
CA GLN A 764 22.90 -3.22 15.42
C GLN A 764 23.20 -2.98 13.94
N LEU A 765 24.17 -3.69 13.37
CA LEU A 765 24.51 -3.61 11.96
C LEU A 765 23.53 -4.43 11.12
N GLY A 766 23.09 -5.59 11.62
CA GLY A 766 22.00 -6.36 11.02
C GLY A 766 20.73 -5.53 10.90
N ASP A 767 20.23 -5.02 12.04
CA ASP A 767 19.05 -4.13 12.11
C ASP A 767 19.17 -2.92 11.18
N PHE A 768 20.35 -2.30 11.15
CA PHE A 768 20.61 -1.14 10.29
C PHE A 768 20.52 -1.50 8.80
N LEU A 769 21.07 -2.64 8.42
CA LEU A 769 21.10 -3.09 7.03
C LEU A 769 19.70 -3.51 6.56
N ASP A 770 18.94 -4.16 7.42
CA ASP A 770 17.53 -4.49 7.18
C ASP A 770 16.69 -3.23 6.93
N PHE A 771 16.77 -2.28 7.87
CA PHE A 771 16.05 -1.01 7.77
C PHE A 771 16.36 -0.23 6.48
N THR A 772 17.60 -0.33 5.98
CA THR A 772 17.99 0.35 4.74
C THR A 772 17.40 -0.28 3.47
N ASN A 773 16.75 -1.45 3.59
CA ASN A 773 16.10 -2.21 2.52
C ASN A 773 16.99 -2.30 1.27
N ILE A 774 18.26 -2.67 1.50
CA ILE A 774 19.27 -2.81 0.47
C ILE A 774 19.04 -4.15 -0.23
N ASP A 775 19.00 -4.15 -1.57
CA ASP A 775 18.82 -5.39 -2.32
C ASP A 775 19.95 -6.39 -2.03
N GLY A 776 19.65 -7.69 -2.11
CA GLY A 776 20.59 -8.74 -1.67
C GLY A 776 21.96 -8.70 -2.37
N ALA A 777 22.02 -8.25 -3.63
CA ALA A 777 23.28 -8.15 -4.37
C ALA A 777 24.11 -6.92 -3.94
N GLU A 778 23.46 -5.81 -3.60
CA GLU A 778 24.10 -4.64 -3.00
C GLU A 778 24.54 -4.92 -1.56
N LEU A 779 23.73 -5.67 -0.80
CA LEU A 779 24.00 -6.08 0.57
C LEU A 779 25.23 -6.99 0.64
N ALA A 780 25.31 -8.03 -0.20
CA ALA A 780 26.48 -8.89 -0.31
C ALA A 780 27.76 -8.10 -0.66
N GLY A 781 27.64 -7.14 -1.58
CA GLY A 781 28.73 -6.22 -1.93
C GLY A 781 29.16 -5.35 -0.74
N LEU A 782 28.20 -4.80 0.00
CA LEU A 782 28.43 -3.93 1.16
C LEU A 782 29.12 -4.68 2.30
N VAL A 783 28.59 -5.86 2.66
CA VAL A 783 29.17 -6.77 3.66
C VAL A 783 30.61 -7.14 3.29
N THR A 784 30.86 -7.45 2.01
CA THR A 784 32.21 -7.73 1.50
C THR A 784 33.16 -6.53 1.67
N TYR A 785 32.68 -5.30 1.43
CA TYR A 785 33.49 -4.09 1.62
C TYR A 785 33.73 -3.73 3.08
N MET A 786 32.79 -4.06 3.97
CA MET A 786 32.92 -3.85 5.42
C MET A 786 33.91 -4.81 6.06
N GLY A 787 34.12 -5.99 5.48
CA GLY A 787 35.07 -6.98 5.98
C GLY A 787 34.66 -7.54 7.34
N ILE A 788 33.37 -7.82 7.50
CA ILE A 788 32.78 -8.45 8.69
C ILE A 788 33.41 -9.84 8.87
N ASP A 789 33.73 -10.21 10.11
CA ASP A 789 34.24 -11.55 10.42
C ASP A 789 33.12 -12.58 10.16
N PRO A 790 33.39 -13.74 9.54
CA PRO A 790 32.38 -14.77 9.30
C PRO A 790 31.58 -15.18 10.55
N GLN A 791 32.17 -15.08 11.75
CA GLN A 791 31.48 -15.37 13.02
C GLN A 791 30.47 -14.30 13.42
N ASP A 792 30.72 -13.04 13.07
CA ASP A 792 29.82 -11.91 13.33
C ASP A 792 28.77 -11.78 12.21
N LEU A 793 29.06 -12.34 11.03
CA LEU A 793 28.17 -12.32 9.87
C LEU A 793 26.90 -13.16 10.10
N ALA A 794 26.99 -14.26 10.85
CA ALA A 794 25.83 -15.08 11.20
C ALA A 794 24.77 -14.28 11.95
N GLY A 795 25.18 -13.52 12.97
CA GLY A 795 24.28 -12.64 13.72
C GLY A 795 23.71 -11.53 12.85
N VAL A 796 24.56 -10.84 12.07
CA VAL A 796 24.10 -9.83 11.10
C VAL A 796 23.08 -10.41 10.12
N MET A 797 23.22 -11.68 9.72
CA MET A 797 22.32 -12.34 8.77
C MET A 797 20.99 -12.76 9.37
N GLN A 798 20.98 -13.17 10.64
CA GLN A 798 19.74 -13.50 11.35
C GLN A 798 18.85 -12.28 11.56
N ASP A 799 19.45 -11.10 11.68
CA ASP A 799 18.73 -9.83 11.90
C ASP A 799 18.20 -9.18 10.60
N LEU A 800 18.39 -9.80 9.43
CA LEU A 800 18.01 -9.20 8.13
C LEU A 800 16.54 -9.44 7.67
N ASP A 801 15.70 -10.09 8.47
CA ASP A 801 14.30 -10.52 8.14
C ASP A 801 14.07 -10.95 6.67
N LEU A 802 15.05 -11.65 6.08
CA LEU A 802 14.96 -12.17 4.72
C LEU A 802 14.36 -13.56 4.74
N ASP A 803 13.51 -13.86 3.75
CA ASP A 803 13.12 -15.25 3.51
C ASP A 803 14.38 -16.10 3.24
N PRO A 804 14.39 -17.39 3.61
CA PRO A 804 15.58 -18.23 3.50
C PRO A 804 16.17 -18.25 2.08
N GLY A 805 15.33 -18.23 1.04
CA GLY A 805 15.79 -18.17 -0.35
C GLY A 805 16.51 -16.87 -0.72
N ALA A 806 15.99 -15.73 -0.27
CA ALA A 806 16.62 -14.42 -0.41
C ALA A 806 17.94 -14.34 0.37
N LEU A 807 18.00 -14.93 1.56
CA LEU A 807 19.23 -15.07 2.33
C LEU A 807 20.27 -15.91 1.58
N GLY A 808 19.82 -17.00 0.94
CA GLY A 808 20.65 -17.82 0.04
C GLY A 808 21.25 -17.02 -1.11
N ALA A 809 20.47 -16.14 -1.74
CA ALA A 809 20.98 -15.27 -2.81
C ALA A 809 22.02 -14.24 -2.31
N VAL A 810 21.90 -13.77 -1.07
CA VAL A 810 22.93 -12.92 -0.43
C VAL A 810 24.21 -13.71 -0.20
N LEU A 811 24.09 -14.95 0.31
CA LEU A 811 25.22 -15.84 0.57
C LEU A 811 25.99 -16.19 -0.71
N ASP A 812 25.31 -16.52 -1.81
CA ASP A 812 25.93 -16.70 -3.14
C ASP A 812 26.71 -15.45 -3.56
N GLY A 813 26.12 -14.27 -3.35
CA GLY A 813 26.74 -12.98 -3.66
C GLY A 813 28.04 -12.70 -2.88
N LEU A 814 28.24 -13.29 -1.69
CA LEU A 814 29.46 -13.14 -0.88
C LEU A 814 30.64 -13.97 -1.42
N GLY A 815 30.36 -15.02 -2.19
CA GLY A 815 31.39 -15.91 -2.74
C GLY A 815 32.23 -16.62 -1.67
N LEU A 816 31.61 -16.98 -0.54
CA LEU A 816 32.20 -17.86 0.46
C LEU A 816 32.41 -19.27 -0.14
N GLN A 817 33.43 -20.00 0.30
CA GLN A 817 33.69 -21.37 -0.19
C GLN A 817 34.23 -22.27 0.93
N GLY A 818 33.71 -23.50 0.98
CA GLY A 818 34.25 -24.59 1.80
C GLY A 818 34.03 -24.37 3.30
N ALA A 819 35.08 -24.48 4.11
CA ALA A 819 34.93 -24.52 5.58
C ALA A 819 34.30 -23.25 6.19
N GLN A 820 34.47 -22.08 5.57
CA GLN A 820 33.88 -20.82 6.05
C GLN A 820 32.38 -20.74 5.76
N GLU A 821 31.95 -21.36 4.66
CA GLU A 821 30.56 -21.43 4.23
C GLU A 821 29.79 -22.42 5.12
N ILE A 822 30.35 -23.61 5.33
CA ILE A 822 29.78 -24.63 6.23
C ILE A 822 29.62 -24.10 7.66
N GLU A 823 30.63 -23.38 8.17
CA GLU A 823 30.59 -22.82 9.53
C GLU A 823 29.52 -21.73 9.68
N LEU A 824 29.31 -20.91 8.65
CA LEU A 824 28.26 -19.90 8.63
C LEU A 824 26.87 -20.55 8.56
N LEU A 825 26.65 -21.45 7.60
CA LEU A 825 25.37 -22.14 7.42
C LEU A 825 24.95 -22.90 8.69
N GLY A 826 25.88 -23.61 9.33
CA GLY A 826 25.62 -24.33 10.59
C GLY A 826 25.39 -23.43 11.80
N SER A 827 25.59 -22.12 11.69
CA SER A 827 25.35 -21.15 12.77
C SER A 827 24.04 -20.38 12.64
N LEU A 828 23.30 -20.55 11.54
CA LEU A 828 22.06 -19.81 11.26
C LEU A 828 20.82 -20.34 12.01
N ASP A 829 20.92 -21.46 12.74
CA ASP A 829 19.82 -22.08 13.53
C ASP A 829 18.54 -22.35 12.71
N LEU A 830 18.71 -22.76 11.45
CA LEU A 830 17.62 -23.04 10.51
C LEU A 830 17.11 -24.47 10.67
N ASP A 831 15.81 -24.68 10.48
CA ASP A 831 15.26 -26.03 10.32
C ASP A 831 15.57 -26.63 8.94
N ALA A 832 15.23 -27.90 8.74
CA ALA A 832 15.53 -28.62 7.51
C ALA A 832 14.81 -28.03 6.27
N ALA A 833 13.61 -27.48 6.44
CA ALA A 833 12.86 -26.88 5.34
C ALA A 833 13.43 -25.51 4.96
N GLU A 834 13.74 -24.68 5.96
CA GLU A 834 14.38 -23.37 5.79
C GLU A 834 15.77 -23.51 5.17
N LEU A 835 16.56 -24.50 5.63
CA LEU A 835 17.87 -24.82 5.06
C LEU A 835 17.76 -25.24 3.60
N GLY A 836 16.76 -26.06 3.24
CA GLY A 836 16.47 -26.43 1.86
C GLY A 836 16.13 -25.23 0.97
N ALA A 837 15.23 -24.36 1.43
CA ALA A 837 14.85 -23.14 0.73
C ALA A 837 16.04 -22.17 0.56
N MET A 838 16.91 -22.06 1.56
CA MET A 838 18.12 -21.24 1.48
C MET A 838 19.14 -21.80 0.49
N LEU A 839 19.40 -23.11 0.53
CA LEU A 839 20.31 -23.75 -0.42
C LEU A 839 19.80 -23.64 -1.86
N ALA A 840 18.47 -23.71 -2.08
CA ALA A 840 17.86 -23.42 -3.38
C ALA A 840 18.15 -21.98 -3.84
N GLY A 841 18.06 -21.01 -2.92
CA GLY A 841 18.37 -19.60 -3.16
C GLY A 841 19.84 -19.31 -3.47
N MET A 842 20.77 -20.11 -2.94
CA MET A 842 22.21 -20.03 -3.21
C MET A 842 22.60 -20.50 -4.63
N ASN A 843 21.70 -21.18 -5.35
CA ASN A 843 21.98 -21.76 -6.68
C ASN A 843 23.23 -22.67 -6.67
N VAL A 844 23.42 -23.45 -5.59
CA VAL A 844 24.50 -24.44 -5.46
C VAL A 844 24.06 -25.80 -5.97
N GLU A 845 24.84 -26.42 -6.86
CA GLU A 845 24.49 -27.67 -7.55
C GLU A 845 25.66 -28.68 -7.52
N GLY A 846 25.34 -29.97 -7.63
CA GLY A 846 26.32 -31.05 -7.85
C GLY A 846 27.33 -31.24 -6.70
N ASP A 847 28.63 -31.39 -7.04
CA ASP A 847 29.71 -31.70 -6.07
C ASP A 847 29.84 -30.64 -4.94
N GLU A 848 29.47 -29.38 -5.21
CA GLU A 848 29.51 -28.29 -4.24
C GLU A 848 28.41 -28.45 -3.18
N LEU A 849 27.17 -28.71 -3.62
CA LEU A 849 26.05 -29.03 -2.76
C LEU A 849 26.33 -30.28 -1.92
N GLY A 850 26.91 -31.34 -2.51
CA GLY A 850 27.29 -32.55 -1.76
C GLY A 850 28.31 -32.27 -0.65
N THR A 851 29.30 -31.41 -0.93
CA THR A 851 30.31 -31.02 0.07
C THR A 851 29.70 -30.20 1.22
N LEU A 852 28.71 -29.35 0.92
CA LEU A 852 28.00 -28.57 1.94
C LEU A 852 27.16 -29.49 2.84
N LEU A 853 26.37 -30.37 2.24
CA LEU A 853 25.51 -31.31 2.98
C LEU A 853 26.32 -32.25 3.88
N GLU A 854 27.45 -32.80 3.40
CA GLU A 854 28.37 -33.58 4.25
C GLU A 854 28.95 -32.77 5.41
N GLY A 855 29.19 -31.48 5.19
CA GLY A 855 29.79 -30.57 6.17
C GLY A 855 28.85 -30.14 7.30
N LEU A 856 27.54 -30.16 7.07
CA LEU A 856 26.52 -29.71 8.02
C LEU A 856 26.15 -30.76 9.07
N GLU A 857 26.70 -31.98 8.99
CA GLU A 857 26.48 -33.07 9.96
C GLU A 857 24.99 -33.42 10.20
N LEU A 858 24.13 -33.24 9.18
CA LEU A 858 22.70 -33.56 9.22
C LEU A 858 22.46 -35.06 9.46
N ASP A 859 21.39 -35.39 10.18
CA ASP A 859 20.92 -36.78 10.24
C ASP A 859 20.14 -37.20 8.99
N ALA A 860 19.83 -38.50 8.86
CA ALA A 860 19.19 -39.04 7.66
C ALA A 860 17.76 -38.51 7.45
N ALA A 861 17.07 -38.09 8.51
CA ALA A 861 15.73 -37.51 8.38
C ALA A 861 15.82 -36.05 7.93
N GLU A 862 16.66 -35.25 8.60
CA GLU A 862 16.91 -33.85 8.24
C GLU A 862 17.43 -33.72 6.80
N LEU A 863 18.33 -34.62 6.39
CA LEU A 863 18.85 -34.67 5.02
C LEU A 863 17.74 -35.00 4.00
N GLY A 864 16.78 -35.86 4.35
CA GLY A 864 15.62 -36.16 3.51
C GLY A 864 14.73 -34.93 3.32
N ASP A 865 14.41 -34.23 4.41
CA ASP A 865 13.60 -33.03 4.37
C ASP A 865 14.27 -31.89 3.57
N VAL A 866 15.59 -31.69 3.75
CA VAL A 866 16.36 -30.70 2.96
C VAL A 866 16.33 -31.04 1.47
N LEU A 867 16.57 -32.30 1.10
CA LEU A 867 16.59 -32.73 -0.30
C LEU A 867 15.20 -32.68 -0.95
N GLY A 868 14.13 -32.95 -0.20
CA GLY A 868 12.75 -32.82 -0.69
C GLY A 868 12.40 -31.38 -1.08
N ASN A 869 12.93 -30.40 -0.36
CA ASN A 869 12.68 -28.97 -0.60
C ASN A 869 13.54 -28.35 -1.72
N LEU A 870 14.58 -29.05 -2.19
CA LEU A 870 15.46 -28.56 -3.25
C LEU A 870 14.93 -28.78 -4.68
N GLU A 871 13.76 -29.43 -4.85
CA GLU A 871 13.11 -29.72 -6.14
C GLU A 871 14.06 -30.27 -7.24
N LEU A 872 15.04 -31.09 -6.85
CA LEU A 872 16.06 -31.62 -7.77
C LEU A 872 15.47 -32.62 -8.77
N GLU A 873 15.94 -32.59 -10.03
CA GLU A 873 15.57 -33.61 -11.02
C GLU A 873 16.18 -34.98 -10.65
N GLY A 874 15.49 -36.08 -10.98
CA GLY A 874 15.83 -37.43 -10.48
C GLY A 874 17.25 -37.94 -10.82
N ASP A 875 17.88 -37.45 -11.90
CA ASP A 875 19.27 -37.77 -12.23
C ASP A 875 20.30 -36.91 -11.48
N GLU A 876 19.97 -35.65 -11.18
CA GLU A 876 20.78 -34.78 -10.33
C GLU A 876 20.75 -35.23 -8.87
N LEU A 877 19.56 -35.54 -8.37
CA LEU A 877 19.36 -36.12 -7.04
C LEU A 877 20.09 -37.47 -6.90
N GLY A 878 20.01 -38.34 -7.91
CA GLY A 878 20.72 -39.62 -7.89
C GLY A 878 22.24 -39.48 -7.82
N ALA A 879 22.81 -38.53 -8.57
CA ALA A 879 24.24 -38.25 -8.54
C ALA A 879 24.69 -37.62 -7.21
N LEU A 880 23.87 -36.74 -6.63
CA LEU A 880 24.13 -36.12 -5.34
C LEU A 880 24.12 -37.16 -4.22
N VAL A 881 23.09 -38.00 -4.18
CA VAL A 881 22.94 -39.07 -3.18
C VAL A 881 24.04 -40.13 -3.29
N GLU A 882 24.49 -40.48 -4.50
CA GLU A 882 25.68 -41.34 -4.69
C GLU A 882 26.96 -40.70 -4.12
N GLY A 883 27.04 -39.37 -4.14
CA GLY A 883 28.15 -38.59 -3.62
C GLY A 883 28.28 -38.57 -2.09
N LEU A 884 27.18 -38.72 -1.35
CA LEU A 884 27.10 -38.56 0.11
C LEU A 884 27.57 -39.79 0.93
N ASP A 885 28.05 -40.86 0.28
CA ASP A 885 28.56 -42.13 0.90
C ASP A 885 27.62 -42.75 1.95
N LEU A 886 26.29 -42.60 1.76
CA LEU A 886 25.26 -43.13 2.65
C LEU A 886 25.22 -44.67 2.61
N ASP A 887 25.00 -45.31 3.75
CA ASP A 887 24.71 -46.73 3.78
C ASP A 887 23.27 -47.05 3.36
N ALA A 888 22.96 -48.33 3.14
CA ALA A 888 21.65 -48.73 2.61
C ALA A 888 20.48 -48.42 3.55
N ALA A 889 20.71 -48.32 4.86
CA ALA A 889 19.67 -47.98 5.83
C ALA A 889 19.49 -46.46 5.89
N GLU A 890 20.58 -45.70 5.94
CA GLU A 890 20.57 -44.22 5.89
C GLU A 890 19.90 -43.72 4.60
N LEU A 891 20.21 -44.35 3.46
CA LEU A 891 19.58 -44.07 2.18
C LEU A 891 18.06 -44.35 2.19
N GLY A 892 17.63 -45.41 2.89
CA GLY A 892 16.20 -45.71 3.04
C GLY A 892 15.46 -44.66 3.86
N ASP A 893 16.08 -44.18 4.94
CA ASP A 893 15.53 -43.14 5.80
C ASP A 893 15.43 -41.78 5.08
N VAL A 894 16.47 -41.38 4.34
CA VAL A 894 16.47 -40.15 3.51
C VAL A 894 15.32 -40.18 2.51
N LEU A 895 15.23 -41.26 1.72
CA LEU A 895 14.20 -41.41 0.69
C LEU A 895 12.78 -41.50 1.27
N GLY A 896 12.63 -42.04 2.47
CA GLY A 896 11.35 -42.14 3.17
C GLY A 896 10.79 -40.79 3.61
N ASN A 897 11.66 -39.82 3.91
CA ASN A 897 11.27 -38.48 4.35
C ASN A 897 11.13 -37.46 3.20
N MET A 898 11.67 -37.76 2.00
CA MET A 898 11.50 -36.92 0.81
C MET A 898 10.07 -36.93 0.19
N GLU A 899 9.14 -37.72 0.73
CA GLU A 899 7.74 -37.84 0.24
C GLU A 899 7.55 -38.07 -1.28
N LEU A 900 8.54 -38.66 -1.96
CA LEU A 900 8.55 -38.82 -3.43
C LEU A 900 7.35 -39.62 -3.97
N GLU A 901 6.79 -39.18 -5.11
CA GLU A 901 5.76 -39.95 -5.81
C GLU A 901 6.35 -41.20 -6.51
N GLY A 902 5.50 -42.21 -6.78
CA GLY A 902 5.96 -43.53 -7.20
C GLY A 902 6.72 -43.60 -8.53
N ASP A 903 6.57 -42.60 -9.40
CA ASP A 903 7.34 -42.45 -10.64
C ASP A 903 8.66 -41.69 -10.44
N GLU A 904 8.73 -40.74 -9.53
CA GLU A 904 9.96 -40.02 -9.12
C GLU A 904 10.92 -40.95 -8.38
N LEU A 905 10.40 -41.69 -7.39
CA LEU A 905 11.14 -42.73 -6.68
C LEU A 905 11.67 -43.80 -7.65
N GLY A 906 10.88 -44.14 -8.67
CA GLY A 906 11.28 -45.10 -9.71
C GLY A 906 12.43 -44.60 -10.59
N ALA A 907 12.42 -43.33 -10.98
CA ALA A 907 13.49 -42.71 -11.76
C ALA A 907 14.79 -42.59 -10.96
N LEU A 908 14.69 -42.23 -9.68
CA LEU A 908 15.84 -42.11 -8.77
C LEU A 908 16.51 -43.46 -8.52
N VAL A 909 15.72 -44.51 -8.24
CA VAL A 909 16.23 -45.88 -8.06
C VAL A 909 16.91 -46.42 -9.33
N GLU A 910 16.41 -46.05 -10.52
CA GLU A 910 17.07 -46.40 -11.79
C GLU A 910 18.43 -45.67 -11.97
N GLY A 911 18.58 -44.47 -11.38
CA GLY A 911 19.81 -43.70 -11.37
C GLY A 911 20.92 -44.25 -10.45
N LEU A 912 20.57 -44.94 -9.36
CA LEU A 912 21.51 -45.42 -8.33
C LEU A 912 22.27 -46.73 -8.68
N ASP A 913 22.05 -47.31 -9.88
CA ASP A 913 22.66 -48.57 -10.37
C ASP A 913 22.67 -49.74 -9.35
N LEU A 914 21.62 -49.82 -8.52
CA LEU A 914 21.48 -50.84 -7.49
C LEU A 914 21.14 -52.21 -8.09
N ASP A 915 21.61 -53.29 -7.46
CA ASP A 915 21.17 -54.63 -7.83
C ASP A 915 19.75 -54.92 -7.34
N ALA A 916 19.09 -55.93 -7.92
CA ALA A 916 17.69 -56.24 -7.62
C ALA A 916 17.45 -56.62 -6.14
N ALA A 917 18.46 -57.11 -5.41
CA ALA A 917 18.31 -57.44 -3.99
C ALA A 917 18.48 -56.21 -3.09
N ALA A 918 19.36 -55.27 -3.48
CA ALA A 918 19.51 -53.97 -2.83
C ALA A 918 18.28 -53.08 -3.08
N THR A 919 17.72 -53.13 -4.28
CA THR A 919 16.50 -52.39 -4.65
C THR A 919 15.30 -52.83 -3.81
N ASP A 920 15.07 -54.15 -3.69
CA ASP A 920 13.97 -54.70 -2.88
C ASP A 920 14.14 -54.37 -1.38
N ALA A 921 15.37 -54.32 -0.88
CA ALA A 921 15.65 -53.96 0.51
C ALA A 921 15.39 -52.47 0.77
N LEU A 922 15.87 -51.60 -0.12
CA LEU A 922 15.68 -50.16 -0.04
C LEU A 922 14.18 -49.78 -0.06
N LEU A 923 13.41 -50.34 -0.98
CA LEU A 923 11.97 -50.07 -1.07
C LEU A 923 11.21 -50.52 0.20
N SER A 924 11.65 -51.61 0.83
CA SER A 924 11.07 -52.08 2.10
C SER A 924 11.41 -51.16 3.27
N ASP A 925 12.59 -50.54 3.25
CA ASP A 925 13.02 -49.61 4.30
C ASP A 925 12.34 -48.24 4.12
N VAL A 926 12.18 -47.76 2.87
CA VAL A 926 11.38 -46.56 2.54
C VAL A 926 9.93 -46.70 2.98
N GLU A 927 9.29 -47.86 2.71
CA GLU A 927 7.93 -48.14 3.18
C GLU A 927 7.83 -48.20 4.72
N ALA A 928 8.90 -48.60 5.41
CA ALA A 928 8.93 -48.64 6.87
C ALA A 928 9.16 -47.26 7.50
N ALA A 929 10.03 -46.44 6.91
CA ALA A 929 10.29 -45.06 7.34
C ALA A 929 9.05 -44.18 7.17
N ALA A 930 8.35 -44.26 6.03
CA ALA A 930 7.08 -43.57 5.79
C ALA A 930 5.96 -43.99 6.76
N ALA A 931 6.04 -45.21 7.32
CA ALA A 931 5.10 -45.67 8.35
C ALA A 931 5.45 -45.15 9.75
N ASP A 932 6.73 -44.92 10.06
CA ASP A 932 7.19 -44.41 11.37
C ASP A 932 7.03 -42.88 11.48
N SER A 933 7.24 -42.13 10.39
CA SER A 933 6.94 -40.68 10.33
C SER A 933 5.45 -40.39 10.57
N SER A 934 4.56 -41.24 10.02
CA SER A 934 3.11 -41.16 10.27
C SER A 934 2.69 -41.45 11.73
N ALA A 935 3.55 -42.10 12.52
CA ALA A 935 3.32 -42.43 13.92
C ALA A 935 3.91 -41.38 14.89
N ALA A 936 4.94 -40.64 14.48
CA ALA A 936 5.58 -39.59 15.29
C ALA A 936 4.75 -38.30 15.37
N GLY A 937 3.91 -37.99 14.36
CA GLY A 937 2.99 -36.83 14.38
C GLY A 937 1.73 -36.99 15.24
N GLY A 938 1.65 -38.03 16.07
CA GLY A 938 0.41 -38.46 16.74
C GLY A 938 0.36 -38.36 18.28
N ASP A 939 1.38 -37.86 18.97
CA ASP A 939 1.39 -37.84 20.46
C ASP A 939 1.52 -36.43 21.05
N GLU A 940 0.49 -35.61 20.86
CA GLU A 940 0.03 -34.72 21.93
C GLU A 940 -1.50 -34.88 22.11
N GLY A 941 -1.89 -35.67 23.11
CA GLY A 941 -3.19 -35.49 23.77
C GLY A 941 -4.05 -36.73 23.97
N GLY A 942 -4.06 -37.22 25.22
CA GLY A 942 -5.26 -37.79 25.82
C GLY A 942 -5.27 -39.32 25.96
N GLY A 943 -4.93 -39.79 27.16
CA GLY A 943 -5.16 -41.17 27.55
C GLY A 943 -6.64 -41.50 27.76
N ASP A 944 -7.04 -42.71 27.37
CA ASP A 944 -7.85 -43.59 28.23
C ASP A 944 -7.75 -45.04 27.73
N GLU A 945 -7.98 -45.95 28.67
CA GLU A 945 -7.76 -47.39 28.67
C GLU A 945 -8.54 -48.20 27.61
N GLY A 946 -7.91 -49.27 27.10
CA GLY A 946 -8.51 -50.60 27.28
C GLY A 946 -8.70 -51.51 26.06
N GLY A 947 -7.88 -52.57 26.01
CA GLY A 947 -8.20 -53.90 25.47
C GLY A 947 -8.09 -54.03 23.93
N GLY A 948 -7.43 -55.02 23.34
CA GLY A 948 -7.16 -56.38 23.78
C GLY A 948 -7.56 -57.34 22.65
N GLU A 949 -6.66 -58.30 22.39
CA GLU A 949 -6.86 -59.56 21.64
C GLU A 949 -6.77 -59.56 20.10
N GLU A 950 -5.63 -60.10 19.65
CA GLU A 950 -5.48 -61.29 18.79
C GLU A 950 -6.45 -61.56 17.63
N GLY A 951 -5.90 -61.77 16.43
CA GLY A 951 -6.54 -62.64 15.44
C GLY A 951 -5.92 -62.63 14.05
N GLY A 952 -4.96 -63.54 13.82
CA GLY A 952 -4.25 -63.73 12.56
C GLY A 952 -5.08 -64.06 11.32
N GLY A 953 -4.40 -64.07 10.18
CA GLY A 953 -4.90 -64.67 8.95
C GLY A 953 -4.11 -64.28 7.71
N GLU A 954 -3.07 -65.07 7.39
CA GLU A 954 -2.53 -65.19 6.03
C GLU A 954 -3.67 -65.56 5.04
N ASP A 955 -3.76 -64.89 3.88
CA ASP A 955 -3.94 -65.57 2.58
C ASP A 955 -3.75 -64.63 1.36
N THR A 956 -2.70 -64.92 0.60
CA THR A 956 -2.56 -65.04 -0.88
C THR A 956 -3.14 -64.04 -1.90
N GLY A 957 -2.25 -63.66 -2.84
CA GLY A 957 -2.52 -63.30 -4.25
C GLY A 957 -2.54 -61.79 -4.48
N GLY A 958 -1.70 -61.16 -5.30
CA GLY A 958 -1.17 -61.59 -6.59
C GLY A 958 -1.80 -60.70 -7.67
N ASP A 959 -1.17 -59.55 -7.94
CA ASP A 959 -0.88 -58.91 -9.24
C ASP A 959 -0.25 -57.54 -8.98
#